data_AF-A0A4R0IHI5-F1
#
_entry.id   AF-A0A4R0IHI5-F1
#
_cell.length_a   1.000
_cell.length_b   1.000
_cell.length_c   1.000
_cell.angle_alpha   90.00
_cell.angle_beta   90.00
_cell.angle_gamma   90.00
#
_symmetry.space_group_name_H-M   'P 1'
#
loop_
_entity.id
_entity.type
_entity.pdbx_description
1 polymer ?
#
loop_
_entity_poly.entity_id
_entity_poly.type
_entity_poly.pdbx_seq_one_letter_code
_entity_poly.pdbx_strand_id
1 'polypeptide(L)'
;MTHVESVPPRVGQTCDWPRWVPPEVLDQLRDAGITAPWTHQVATAEAAYGGKHVVVATGTASGKSLGYLLPAFATLSIAQAASPHRRTASVLYLSPTKALAHDQLRAVSAYTVPGLRATTLDGDSERTERDWARDHATYVLSNPDMLHRSVLPNHQRWARFLGCLQYVVVDECHHYRGVFGAHVAGVLRRLRRVCAQYGAHPIFVCASATVAEPALSGERLTGLPMEEVVKDGSPRGGIAFGLWEPPLTSLRGENGAPVRRSATAEVADLLTDLVVTGVRTVAFVRSRRGAESVAMTARENLAEVDPTLIDQVSAYRAGYLPEERRRLEGMLQSGELTGVAATNALELGIDIAGLDAVLLSGWPGTRASLWQQAGRAGRAGGDAVALLIARDDPLDTYLVRHPAAIFGRPVEATVFNPENPYVLGPQLCAAAQELPLTPDDFEVFGETTSTVIAQLVRQGALRERPHGWFWTRRERAVDAIDIRSAGGKTVQIVEDQTGRLLGTVDGGSAHSSVHEGAVYVHAGESYLVRTLDLEEHAAVVEPASPDYTTFARDVTEISILATEETCSWGTAELSRGWVQVTSQVISYQRKLIATGDVLDEQPLDLPERTLRTKAVWWTMPDTVVESLGLDDVPGAAHAAEHASIGLLPLFATCDRWDIGGVSTARHADTGQLTVFVYDGHPGGAGFAEHGYAAAREWLTATRDAIAHCECTEGCPSCVQSPKCGNQNNPLDKSGAVALLTVLLSSEA
;
A
#
# COMPACT_ATOMS: atom_id res chain seq x y z
N MET A 1 -24.21 -0.24 -15.52
CA MET A 1 -23.12 0.67 -15.93
C MET A 1 -23.56 2.11 -15.69
N THR A 2 -22.77 2.89 -14.96
CA THR A 2 -23.07 4.29 -14.57
C THR A 2 -22.34 5.32 -15.42
N HIS A 3 -21.17 4.98 -15.97
CA HIS A 3 -20.36 5.85 -16.83
C HIS A 3 -19.49 5.02 -17.79
N VAL A 4 -19.14 5.60 -18.94
CA VAL A 4 -18.09 5.08 -19.85
C VAL A 4 -17.20 6.23 -20.26
N GLU A 5 -15.90 6.09 -19.99
CA GLU A 5 -14.86 7.04 -20.38
C GLU A 5 -14.04 6.48 -21.55
N SER A 6 -13.78 7.31 -22.56
CA SER A 6 -12.90 6.94 -23.67
C SER A 6 -11.51 7.54 -23.46
N VAL A 7 -10.53 6.72 -23.07
CA VAL A 7 -9.14 7.12 -22.92
C VAL A 7 -8.44 7.02 -24.28
N PRO A 8 -7.93 8.15 -24.85
CA PRO A 8 -7.39 8.14 -26.19
C PRO A 8 -6.05 7.39 -26.30
N PRO A 9 -5.75 6.80 -27.48
CA PRO A 9 -4.45 6.23 -27.76
C PRO A 9 -3.36 7.31 -27.81
N ARG A 10 -2.12 6.90 -27.57
CA ARG A 10 -0.94 7.76 -27.65
C ARG A 10 0.09 7.16 -28.61
N VAL A 11 0.59 7.98 -29.52
CA VAL A 11 1.67 7.61 -30.45
C VAL A 11 3.02 7.73 -29.72
N GLY A 12 3.90 6.76 -29.96
CA GLY A 12 5.25 6.75 -29.38
C GLY A 12 6.14 7.87 -29.94
N GLN A 13 6.98 8.44 -29.08
CA GLN A 13 7.96 9.50 -29.38
C GLN A 13 9.36 9.00 -29.06
N THR A 14 10.16 8.75 -30.09
CA THR A 14 11.55 8.30 -29.98
C THR A 14 12.53 9.47 -30.07
N CYS A 15 13.76 9.25 -29.61
CA CYS A 15 14.88 10.19 -29.80
C CYS A 15 16.19 9.43 -30.10
N ASP A 16 17.27 10.18 -30.35
CA ASP A 16 18.60 9.60 -30.61
C ASP A 16 19.20 8.98 -29.34
N TRP A 17 20.04 7.96 -29.52
CA TRP A 17 20.80 7.34 -28.44
C TRP A 17 21.83 8.33 -27.83
N PRO A 18 22.04 8.32 -26.50
CA PRO A 18 23.05 9.17 -25.87
C PRO A 18 24.47 8.84 -26.36
N ARG A 19 25.29 9.88 -26.57
CA ARG A 19 26.63 9.74 -27.18
C ARG A 19 27.66 9.06 -26.26
N TRP A 20 27.41 9.03 -24.97
CA TRP A 20 28.29 8.42 -23.97
C TRP A 20 28.09 6.91 -23.82
N VAL A 21 27.05 6.34 -24.44
CA VAL A 21 26.81 4.90 -24.38
C VAL A 21 27.81 4.19 -25.29
N PRO A 22 28.59 3.22 -24.78
CA PRO A 22 29.53 2.47 -25.61
C PRO A 22 28.83 1.71 -26.74
N PRO A 23 29.42 1.63 -27.96
CA PRO A 23 28.81 0.94 -29.10
C PRO A 23 28.41 -0.51 -28.80
N GLU A 24 29.25 -1.25 -28.06
CA GLU A 24 28.98 -2.63 -27.70
C GLU A 24 27.74 -2.83 -26.80
N VAL A 25 27.37 -1.81 -26.02
CA VAL A 25 26.13 -1.81 -25.23
C VAL A 25 24.93 -1.51 -26.14
N LEU A 26 25.07 -0.56 -27.07
CA LEU A 26 24.02 -0.23 -28.04
C LEU A 26 23.69 -1.40 -28.96
N ASP A 27 24.70 -2.13 -29.43
CA ASP A 27 24.51 -3.26 -30.31
C ASP A 27 23.70 -4.37 -29.62
N GLN A 28 23.96 -4.66 -28.35
CA GLN A 28 23.16 -5.62 -27.58
C GLN A 28 21.71 -5.17 -27.37
N LEU A 29 21.46 -3.88 -27.16
CA LEU A 29 20.10 -3.35 -27.04
C LEU A 29 19.33 -3.46 -28.37
N ARG A 30 20.00 -3.23 -29.50
CA ARG A 30 19.42 -3.40 -30.84
C ARG A 30 19.11 -4.85 -31.14
N ASP A 31 20.02 -5.77 -30.80
CA ASP A 31 19.82 -7.21 -30.94
C ASP A 31 18.64 -7.71 -30.09
N ALA A 32 18.38 -7.08 -28.95
CA ALA A 32 17.20 -7.30 -28.12
C ALA A 32 15.91 -6.66 -28.67
N GLY A 33 15.93 -6.07 -29.88
CA GLY A 33 14.78 -5.48 -30.55
C GLY A 33 14.52 -4.01 -30.22
N ILE A 34 15.38 -3.35 -29.45
CA ILE A 34 15.25 -1.93 -29.11
C ILE A 34 15.95 -1.10 -30.18
N THR A 35 15.21 -0.68 -31.20
CA THR A 35 15.76 0.07 -32.35
C THR A 35 16.02 1.54 -32.04
N ALA A 36 15.14 2.17 -31.27
CA ALA A 36 15.28 3.53 -30.78
C ALA A 36 14.69 3.66 -29.37
N PRO A 37 15.27 4.49 -28.49
CA PRO A 37 14.75 4.74 -27.16
C PRO A 37 13.60 5.76 -27.20
N TRP A 38 12.70 5.66 -26.25
CA TRP A 38 11.67 6.67 -25.96
C TRP A 38 12.29 7.90 -25.28
N THR A 39 11.67 9.07 -25.47
CA THR A 39 12.17 10.35 -24.95
C THR A 39 12.42 10.36 -23.44
N HIS A 40 11.55 9.74 -22.64
CA HIS A 40 11.74 9.66 -21.19
C HIS A 40 12.90 8.76 -20.78
N GLN A 41 13.15 7.68 -21.53
CA GLN A 41 14.26 6.78 -21.23
C GLN A 41 15.60 7.51 -21.36
N VAL A 42 15.77 8.31 -22.42
CA VAL A 42 16.97 9.13 -22.62
C VAL A 42 17.06 10.26 -21.60
N ALA A 43 15.96 10.95 -21.31
CA ALA A 43 15.96 12.01 -20.29
C ALA A 43 16.40 11.49 -18.91
N THR A 44 15.87 10.33 -18.49
CA THR A 44 16.29 9.68 -17.23
C THR A 44 17.76 9.27 -17.27
N ALA A 45 18.21 8.66 -18.37
CA ALA A 45 19.58 8.19 -18.53
C ALA A 45 20.60 9.35 -18.51
N GLU A 46 20.31 10.44 -19.22
CA GLU A 46 21.16 11.64 -19.26
C GLU A 46 21.26 12.32 -17.89
N ALA A 47 20.14 12.45 -17.16
CA ALA A 47 20.15 13.00 -15.81
C ALA A 47 21.02 12.15 -14.86
N ALA A 48 20.80 10.82 -14.86
CA ALA A 48 21.54 9.90 -14.01
C ALA A 48 23.04 9.84 -14.37
N TYR A 49 23.38 9.78 -15.66
CA TYR A 49 24.78 9.78 -16.11
C TYR A 49 25.47 11.11 -15.83
N GLY A 50 24.74 12.22 -15.93
CA GLY A 50 25.20 13.57 -15.56
C GLY A 50 25.38 13.81 -14.06
N GLY A 51 25.15 12.80 -13.21
CA GLY A 51 25.36 12.88 -11.77
C GLY A 51 24.20 13.47 -10.98
N LYS A 52 22.99 13.53 -11.57
CA LYS A 52 21.80 14.02 -10.89
C LYS A 52 20.93 12.86 -10.42
N HIS A 53 20.41 12.96 -9.20
CA HIS A 53 19.36 12.05 -8.75
C HIS A 53 18.08 12.32 -9.54
N VAL A 54 17.41 11.26 -9.97
CA VAL A 54 16.28 11.39 -10.90
C VAL A 54 15.16 10.44 -10.50
N VAL A 55 13.93 10.90 -10.69
CA VAL A 55 12.71 10.10 -10.56
C VAL A 55 11.95 10.09 -11.88
N VAL A 56 11.75 8.90 -12.44
CA VAL A 56 10.92 8.70 -13.63
C VAL A 56 9.54 8.19 -13.24
N ALA A 57 8.51 8.98 -13.53
CA ALA A 57 7.12 8.67 -13.22
C ALA A 57 6.28 8.67 -14.51
N THR A 58 6.26 7.52 -15.18
CA THR A 58 5.54 7.31 -16.45
C THR A 58 4.67 6.06 -16.38
N GLY A 59 3.81 5.84 -17.38
CA GLY A 59 2.84 4.75 -17.39
C GLY A 59 3.46 3.36 -17.15
N THR A 60 2.64 2.39 -16.73
CA THR A 60 3.07 1.00 -16.69
C THR A 60 3.44 0.53 -18.10
N ALA A 61 4.46 -0.34 -18.19
CA ALA A 61 5.00 -0.82 -19.47
C ALA A 61 5.50 0.29 -20.43
N SER A 62 5.78 1.50 -19.96
CA SER A 62 6.42 2.55 -20.76
C SER A 62 7.91 2.30 -21.07
N GLY A 63 8.47 1.16 -20.61
CA GLY A 63 9.88 0.83 -20.76
C GLY A 63 10.81 1.65 -19.84
N LYS A 64 10.34 2.11 -18.66
CA LYS A 64 11.16 2.84 -17.67
C LYS A 64 12.53 2.21 -17.42
N SER A 65 12.60 0.88 -17.45
CA SER A 65 13.81 0.13 -17.15
C SER A 65 15.01 0.54 -18.01
N LEU A 66 14.80 0.87 -19.28
CA LEU A 66 15.90 1.29 -20.13
C LEU A 66 16.58 2.57 -19.60
N GLY A 67 15.80 3.49 -18.99
CA GLY A 67 16.32 4.74 -18.44
C GLY A 67 17.33 4.55 -17.30
N TYR A 68 17.17 3.50 -16.49
CA TYR A 68 18.14 3.16 -15.44
C TYR A 68 19.16 2.09 -15.86
N LEU A 69 18.83 1.23 -16.84
CA LEU A 69 19.76 0.22 -17.37
C LEU A 69 20.86 0.85 -18.23
N LEU A 70 20.54 1.86 -19.05
CA LEU A 70 21.52 2.54 -19.90
C LEU A 70 22.74 3.10 -19.13
N PRO A 71 22.57 3.96 -18.10
CA PRO A 71 23.70 4.49 -17.35
C PRO A 71 24.43 3.38 -16.56
N ALA A 72 23.71 2.39 -16.04
CA ALA A 72 24.29 1.24 -15.35
C ALA A 72 25.19 0.40 -16.27
N PHE A 73 24.68 -0.02 -17.43
CA PHE A 73 25.42 -0.85 -18.40
C PHE A 73 26.63 -0.12 -18.98
N ALA A 74 26.46 1.15 -19.37
CA ALA A 74 27.56 1.95 -19.87
C ALA A 74 28.69 2.06 -18.82
N THR A 75 28.33 2.38 -17.58
CA THR A 75 29.30 2.55 -16.49
C THR A 75 30.03 1.25 -16.15
N LEU A 76 29.32 0.12 -16.11
CA LEU A 76 29.92 -1.19 -15.89
C LEU A 76 30.87 -1.60 -17.03
N SER A 77 30.50 -1.37 -18.29
CA SER A 77 31.35 -1.65 -19.46
C SER A 77 32.63 -0.82 -19.43
N ILE A 78 32.49 0.50 -19.22
CA ILE A 78 33.62 1.43 -19.15
C ILE A 78 34.56 1.06 -17.99
N ALA A 79 34.00 0.76 -16.81
CA ALA A 79 34.78 0.36 -15.64
C ALA A 79 35.54 -0.95 -15.87
N GLN A 80 34.90 -1.94 -16.51
CA GLN A 80 35.53 -3.22 -16.85
C GLN A 80 36.66 -3.05 -17.87
N ALA A 81 36.47 -2.20 -18.89
CA ALA A 81 37.51 -1.90 -19.87
C ALA A 81 38.72 -1.20 -19.21
N ALA A 82 38.46 -0.28 -18.27
CA ALA A 82 39.52 0.44 -17.55
C ALA A 82 40.23 -0.41 -16.47
N SER A 83 39.55 -1.41 -15.88
CA SER A 83 40.09 -2.21 -14.77
C SER A 83 39.62 -3.67 -14.82
N PRO A 84 40.18 -4.51 -15.72
CA PRO A 84 39.64 -5.85 -15.98
C PRO A 84 39.62 -6.81 -14.78
N HIS A 85 40.53 -6.62 -13.83
CA HIS A 85 40.72 -7.50 -12.67
C HIS A 85 40.20 -6.92 -11.34
N ARG A 86 39.63 -5.70 -11.35
CA ARG A 86 39.16 -5.03 -10.15
C ARG A 86 37.74 -4.53 -10.31
N ARG A 87 36.92 -4.68 -9.27
CA ARG A 87 35.60 -4.04 -9.20
C ARG A 87 35.82 -2.56 -8.88
N THR A 88 35.50 -1.69 -9.84
CA THR A 88 35.57 -0.22 -9.69
C THR A 88 34.21 0.46 -9.87
N ALA A 89 33.18 -0.31 -10.27
CA ALA A 89 31.79 0.15 -10.31
C ALA A 89 30.85 -0.99 -9.86
N SER A 90 29.77 -0.62 -9.18
CA SER A 90 28.66 -1.52 -8.83
C SER A 90 27.31 -0.78 -8.89
N VAL A 91 26.24 -1.56 -9.00
CA VAL A 91 24.85 -1.10 -9.06
C VAL A 91 24.01 -1.90 -8.08
N LEU A 92 23.18 -1.21 -7.30
CA LEU A 92 22.19 -1.80 -6.42
C LEU A 92 20.81 -1.49 -6.97
N TYR A 93 20.01 -2.52 -7.22
CA TYR A 93 18.61 -2.41 -7.59
C TYR A 93 17.75 -2.83 -6.41
N LEU A 94 16.82 -1.99 -5.99
CA LEU A 94 15.88 -2.24 -4.90
C LEU A 94 14.47 -2.32 -5.47
N SER A 95 13.81 -3.44 -5.20
CA SER A 95 12.41 -3.68 -5.56
C SER A 95 11.56 -3.91 -4.30
N PRO A 96 10.26 -3.56 -4.31
CA PRO A 96 9.33 -3.86 -3.21
C PRO A 96 9.09 -5.36 -3.01
N THR A 97 9.31 -6.19 -4.04
CA THR A 97 9.07 -7.64 -3.97
C THR A 97 10.25 -8.46 -4.52
N LYS A 98 10.39 -9.69 -4.00
CA LYS A 98 11.36 -10.67 -4.53
C LYS A 98 11.05 -11.03 -5.98
N ALA A 99 9.78 -11.25 -6.31
CA ALA A 99 9.37 -11.63 -7.66
C ALA A 99 9.84 -10.62 -8.72
N LEU A 100 9.59 -9.33 -8.51
CA LEU A 100 10.03 -8.28 -9.41
C LEU A 100 11.57 -8.20 -9.52
N ALA A 101 12.30 -8.42 -8.42
CA ALA A 101 13.77 -8.48 -8.47
C ALA A 101 14.27 -9.67 -9.31
N HIS A 102 13.64 -10.84 -9.22
CA HIS A 102 13.95 -12.01 -10.04
C HIS A 102 13.58 -11.82 -11.50
N ASP A 103 12.46 -11.16 -11.79
CA ASP A 103 12.03 -10.83 -13.16
C ASP A 103 13.03 -9.87 -13.82
N GLN A 104 13.45 -8.84 -13.07
CA GLN A 104 14.50 -7.94 -13.51
C GLN A 104 15.85 -8.66 -13.70
N LEU A 105 16.20 -9.63 -12.85
CA LEU A 105 17.40 -10.46 -13.06
C LEU A 105 17.32 -11.23 -14.37
N ARG A 106 16.17 -11.83 -14.71
CA ARG A 106 15.99 -12.53 -16.00
C ARG A 106 16.18 -11.59 -17.18
N ALA A 107 15.58 -10.40 -17.13
CA ALA A 107 15.71 -9.39 -18.17
C ALA A 107 17.17 -8.92 -18.32
N VAL A 108 17.86 -8.64 -17.21
CA VAL A 108 19.26 -8.19 -17.21
C VAL A 108 20.21 -9.30 -17.68
N SER A 109 19.93 -10.56 -17.34
CA SER A 109 20.77 -11.71 -17.70
C SER A 109 20.70 -12.08 -19.19
N ALA A 110 19.73 -11.53 -19.93
CA ALA A 110 19.67 -11.67 -21.39
C ALA A 110 20.78 -10.88 -22.10
N TYR A 111 21.39 -9.90 -21.43
CA TYR A 111 22.48 -9.09 -21.97
C TYR A 111 23.84 -9.66 -21.58
N THR A 112 24.82 -9.47 -22.45
CA THR A 112 26.23 -9.90 -22.28
C THR A 112 27.16 -8.70 -22.14
N VAL A 113 26.70 -7.63 -21.46
CA VAL A 113 27.46 -6.39 -21.30
C VAL A 113 28.77 -6.65 -20.55
N PRO A 114 29.93 -6.19 -21.06
CA PRO A 114 31.19 -6.32 -20.35
C PRO A 114 31.10 -5.79 -18.91
N GLY A 115 31.57 -6.59 -17.94
CA GLY A 115 31.53 -6.20 -16.53
C GLY A 115 30.21 -6.45 -15.82
N LEU A 116 29.13 -6.82 -16.52
CA LEU A 116 27.86 -7.19 -15.91
C LEU A 116 27.95 -8.57 -15.27
N ARG A 117 27.78 -8.61 -13.95
CA ARG A 117 27.65 -9.83 -13.14
C ARG A 117 26.47 -9.63 -12.20
N ALA A 118 25.30 -10.03 -12.66
CA ALA A 118 24.04 -9.82 -11.97
C ALA A 118 23.66 -11.00 -11.07
N THR A 119 23.09 -10.73 -9.90
CA THR A 119 22.45 -11.74 -9.05
C THR A 119 21.43 -11.11 -8.12
N THR A 120 20.50 -11.91 -7.63
CA THR A 120 19.57 -11.53 -6.56
C THR A 120 20.19 -11.70 -5.18
N LEU A 121 19.79 -10.85 -4.24
CA LEU A 121 20.09 -10.94 -2.82
C LEU A 121 18.79 -10.69 -2.04
N ASP A 122 18.13 -11.77 -1.65
CA ASP A 122 16.87 -11.76 -0.91
C ASP A 122 16.89 -12.77 0.25
N GLY A 123 15.75 -12.91 0.94
CA GLY A 123 15.61 -13.86 2.04
C GLY A 123 15.71 -15.33 1.61
N ASP A 124 15.49 -15.62 0.32
CA ASP A 124 15.49 -16.97 -0.24
C ASP A 124 16.90 -17.38 -0.73
N SER A 125 17.82 -16.42 -0.86
CA SER A 125 19.17 -16.68 -1.35
C SER A 125 19.97 -17.57 -0.39
N GLU A 126 20.64 -18.59 -0.91
CA GLU A 126 21.51 -19.49 -0.17
C GLU A 126 22.79 -18.79 0.32
N ARG A 127 23.53 -19.42 1.25
CA ARG A 127 24.78 -18.83 1.78
C ARG A 127 25.82 -18.58 0.69
N THR A 128 25.98 -19.54 -0.22
CA THR A 128 26.89 -19.47 -1.37
C THR A 128 26.52 -18.33 -2.32
N GLU A 129 25.23 -18.15 -2.60
CA GLU A 129 24.72 -17.04 -3.41
C GLU A 129 24.98 -15.69 -2.76
N ARG A 130 24.76 -15.57 -1.44
CA ARG A 130 25.05 -14.35 -0.67
C ARG A 130 26.54 -14.00 -0.68
N ASP A 131 27.40 -15.01 -0.51
CA ASP A 131 28.85 -14.83 -0.59
C ASP A 131 29.28 -14.41 -2.00
N TRP A 132 28.71 -15.03 -3.04
CA TRP A 132 29.00 -14.66 -4.43
C TRP A 132 28.51 -13.25 -4.78
N ALA A 133 27.32 -12.86 -4.32
CA ALA A 133 26.78 -11.51 -4.49
C ALA A 133 27.73 -10.45 -3.90
N ARG A 134 28.21 -10.68 -2.68
CA ARG A 134 29.17 -9.80 -2.01
C ARG A 134 30.50 -9.73 -2.76
N ASP A 135 31.08 -10.89 -3.08
CA ASP A 135 32.48 -10.99 -3.51
C ASP A 135 32.68 -10.81 -5.01
N HIS A 136 31.67 -11.13 -5.84
CA HIS A 136 31.79 -11.19 -7.30
C HIS A 136 30.79 -10.32 -8.08
N ALA A 137 29.54 -10.17 -7.64
CA ALA A 137 28.54 -9.41 -8.39
C ALA A 137 28.87 -7.91 -8.59
N THR A 138 28.53 -7.36 -9.74
CA THR A 138 28.58 -5.91 -10.01
C THR A 138 27.20 -5.29 -10.08
N TYR A 139 26.16 -6.12 -10.21
CA TYR A 139 24.76 -5.70 -10.21
C TYR A 139 23.99 -6.57 -9.22
N VAL A 140 23.57 -6.01 -8.08
CA VAL A 140 22.84 -6.76 -7.04
C VAL A 140 21.39 -6.31 -7.03
N LEU A 141 20.47 -7.25 -7.21
CA LEU A 141 19.03 -7.01 -7.15
C LEU A 141 18.51 -7.46 -5.79
N SER A 142 17.93 -6.56 -5.01
CA SER A 142 17.57 -6.80 -3.62
C SER A 142 16.26 -6.08 -3.27
N ASN A 143 15.97 -6.02 -1.97
CA ASN A 143 14.81 -5.34 -1.40
C ASN A 143 15.25 -4.56 -0.14
N PRO A 144 14.44 -3.57 0.31
CA PRO A 144 14.74 -2.82 1.52
C PRO A 144 14.91 -3.69 2.78
N ASP A 145 14.16 -4.79 2.88
CA ASP A 145 14.25 -5.74 3.99
C ASP A 145 15.66 -6.34 4.11
N MET A 146 16.25 -6.82 3.00
CA MET A 146 17.61 -7.38 3.01
C MET A 146 18.69 -6.34 3.27
N LEU A 147 18.52 -5.14 2.72
CA LEU A 147 19.43 -4.04 2.96
C LEU A 147 19.47 -3.71 4.47
N HIS A 148 18.29 -3.61 5.09
CA HIS A 148 18.10 -3.36 6.51
C HIS A 148 18.65 -4.48 7.40
N ARG A 149 18.30 -5.75 7.10
CA ARG A 149 18.55 -6.90 7.99
C ARG A 149 19.94 -7.50 7.85
N SER A 150 20.55 -7.40 6.66
CA SER A 150 21.74 -8.19 6.30
C SER A 150 22.92 -7.35 5.83
N VAL A 151 22.71 -6.39 4.93
CA VAL A 151 23.79 -5.65 4.27
C VAL A 151 24.34 -4.54 5.16
N LEU A 152 23.50 -3.58 5.55
CA LEU A 152 23.92 -2.42 6.33
C LEU A 152 24.53 -2.76 7.71
N PRO A 153 23.92 -3.62 8.56
CA PRO A 153 24.52 -3.98 9.85
C PRO A 153 25.85 -4.75 9.73
N ASN A 154 26.19 -5.28 8.55
CA ASN A 154 27.45 -5.98 8.26
C ASN A 154 28.24 -5.29 7.15
N HIS A 155 28.10 -3.96 7.02
CA HIS A 155 28.63 -3.20 5.89
C HIS A 155 30.14 -3.38 5.67
N GLN A 156 30.92 -3.70 6.70
CA GLN A 156 32.36 -3.98 6.58
C GLN A 156 32.64 -5.15 5.64
N ARG A 157 31.77 -6.17 5.61
CA ARG A 157 31.90 -7.30 4.67
C ARG A 157 31.56 -6.86 3.24
N TRP A 158 30.71 -5.85 3.09
CA TRP A 158 30.27 -5.30 1.81
C TRP A 158 31.10 -4.10 1.34
N ALA A 159 32.18 -3.72 2.04
CA ALA A 159 32.96 -2.52 1.77
C ALA A 159 33.42 -2.41 0.30
N ARG A 160 33.82 -3.53 -0.33
CA ARG A 160 34.22 -3.56 -1.74
C ARG A 160 33.07 -3.27 -2.70
N PHE A 161 31.85 -3.69 -2.37
CA PHE A 161 30.67 -3.42 -3.18
C PHE A 161 30.16 -1.99 -2.93
N LEU A 162 30.01 -1.60 -1.66
CA LEU A 162 29.45 -0.30 -1.27
C LEU A 162 30.39 0.87 -1.60
N GLY A 163 31.71 0.67 -1.50
CA GLY A 163 32.72 1.69 -1.83
C GLY A 163 32.93 1.95 -3.32
N CYS A 164 32.29 1.19 -4.20
CA CYS A 164 32.27 1.45 -5.64
C CYS A 164 30.86 1.61 -6.21
N LEU A 165 29.86 1.79 -5.34
CA LEU A 165 28.46 1.91 -5.73
C LEU A 165 28.23 3.21 -6.51
N GLN A 166 27.87 3.06 -7.78
CA GLN A 166 27.62 4.18 -8.70
C GLN A 166 26.14 4.54 -8.75
N TYR A 167 25.26 3.53 -8.76
CA TYR A 167 23.82 3.72 -8.89
C TYR A 167 23.05 2.91 -7.86
N VAL A 168 22.02 3.54 -7.30
CA VAL A 168 20.97 2.88 -6.52
C VAL A 168 19.64 3.08 -7.25
N VAL A 169 19.16 2.02 -7.90
CA VAL A 169 17.84 2.02 -8.53
C VAL A 169 16.80 1.68 -7.47
N VAL A 170 15.79 2.52 -7.32
CA VAL A 170 14.65 2.28 -6.43
C VAL A 170 13.41 2.13 -7.29
N ASP A 171 13.03 0.89 -7.61
CA ASP A 171 11.92 0.60 -8.50
C ASP A 171 10.58 0.63 -7.76
N GLU A 172 9.50 0.90 -8.49
CA GLU A 172 8.13 0.97 -7.99
C GLU A 172 7.99 1.85 -6.72
N CYS A 173 8.67 3.00 -6.67
CA CYS A 173 8.88 3.73 -5.42
C CYS A 173 7.59 4.26 -4.74
N HIS A 174 6.48 4.36 -5.47
CA HIS A 174 5.15 4.67 -4.91
C HIS A 174 4.59 3.57 -4.00
N HIS A 175 5.15 2.36 -4.02
CA HIS A 175 4.82 1.31 -3.05
C HIS A 175 5.31 1.65 -1.64
N TYR A 176 6.31 2.53 -1.52
CA TYR A 176 6.89 2.95 -0.25
C TYR A 176 6.10 4.12 0.33
N ARG A 177 4.91 3.83 0.87
CA ARG A 177 3.98 4.78 1.50
C ARG A 177 3.69 4.45 2.96
N GLY A 178 3.04 5.36 3.67
CA GLY A 178 2.73 5.26 5.09
C GLY A 178 3.97 4.97 5.95
N VAL A 179 3.80 4.17 7.00
CA VAL A 179 4.90 3.83 7.92
C VAL A 179 5.98 3.00 7.22
N PHE A 180 5.61 2.12 6.28
CA PHE A 180 6.58 1.37 5.47
C PHE A 180 7.49 2.30 4.67
N GLY A 181 6.91 3.31 4.00
CA GLY A 181 7.65 4.35 3.28
C GLY A 181 8.64 5.10 4.18
N ALA A 182 8.21 5.47 5.39
CA ALA A 182 9.08 6.11 6.37
C ALA A 182 10.26 5.22 6.81
N HIS A 183 10.02 3.91 7.01
CA HIS A 183 11.10 2.97 7.32
C HIS A 183 12.08 2.81 6.16
N VAL A 184 11.58 2.68 4.93
CA VAL A 184 12.44 2.57 3.74
C VAL A 184 13.28 3.84 3.56
N ALA A 185 12.71 5.02 3.81
CA ALA A 185 13.47 6.26 3.80
C ALA A 185 14.64 6.24 4.80
N GLY A 186 14.40 5.78 6.03
CA GLY A 186 15.46 5.58 7.03
C GLY A 186 16.55 4.59 6.56
N VAL A 187 16.17 3.53 5.86
CA VAL A 187 17.11 2.54 5.29
C VAL A 187 17.97 3.14 4.17
N LEU A 188 17.38 3.93 3.25
CA LEU A 188 18.13 4.58 2.18
C LEU A 188 19.09 5.65 2.71
N ARG A 189 18.67 6.40 3.73
CA ARG A 189 19.51 7.39 4.43
C ARG A 189 20.68 6.73 5.15
N ARG A 190 20.46 5.58 5.80
CA ARG A 190 21.55 4.74 6.36
C ARG A 190 22.50 4.23 5.28
N LEU A 191 21.98 3.76 4.14
CA LEU A 191 22.81 3.36 3.00
C LEU A 191 23.72 4.50 2.53
N ARG A 192 23.20 5.73 2.40
CA ARG A 192 24.01 6.90 2.03
C ARG A 192 25.16 7.14 3.00
N ARG A 193 24.91 7.10 4.31
CA ARG A 193 25.95 7.24 5.35
C ARG A 193 27.04 6.19 5.21
N VAL A 194 26.64 4.94 5.05
CA VAL A 194 27.55 3.81 4.91
C VAL A 194 28.37 3.90 3.61
N CYS A 195 27.77 4.30 2.50
CA CYS A 195 28.50 4.53 1.24
C CYS A 195 29.51 5.68 1.39
N ALA A 196 29.13 6.78 2.03
CA ALA A 196 30.02 7.93 2.26
C ALA A 196 31.24 7.54 3.11
N GLN A 197 31.08 6.66 4.11
CA GLN A 197 32.19 6.10 4.90
C GLN A 197 33.23 5.37 4.03
N TYR A 198 32.81 4.81 2.89
CA TYR A 198 33.69 4.15 1.92
C TYR A 198 34.08 5.06 0.75
N GLY A 199 33.74 6.34 0.78
CA GLY A 199 34.04 7.32 -0.28
C GLY A 199 33.14 7.23 -1.51
N ALA A 200 31.99 6.56 -1.42
CA ALA A 200 31.02 6.44 -2.51
C ALA A 200 29.79 7.33 -2.28
N HIS A 201 29.35 8.00 -3.34
CA HIS A 201 28.17 8.85 -3.35
C HIS A 201 27.26 8.44 -4.53
N PRO A 202 26.51 7.33 -4.41
CA PRO A 202 25.77 6.78 -5.52
C PRO A 202 24.63 7.70 -5.97
N ILE A 203 24.34 7.66 -7.28
CA ILE A 203 23.20 8.34 -7.86
C ILE A 203 21.94 7.48 -7.69
N PHE A 204 20.94 8.03 -7.01
CA PHE A 204 19.61 7.43 -6.90
C PHE A 204 18.82 7.64 -8.20
N VAL A 205 18.31 6.54 -8.73
CA VAL A 205 17.40 6.52 -9.88
C VAL A 205 16.10 5.86 -9.44
N CYS A 206 15.10 6.68 -9.11
CA CYS A 206 13.80 6.21 -8.68
C CYS A 206 12.90 5.96 -9.90
N ALA A 207 12.23 4.82 -9.95
CA ALA A 207 11.24 4.53 -10.97
C ALA A 207 9.87 4.35 -10.31
N SER A 208 8.86 4.96 -10.90
CA SER A 208 7.49 4.93 -10.41
C SER A 208 6.51 4.80 -11.58
N ALA A 209 5.32 4.29 -11.31
CA ALA A 209 4.18 4.60 -12.15
C ALA A 209 3.86 6.10 -12.10
N THR A 210 2.91 6.55 -12.91
CA THR A 210 2.41 7.92 -12.83
C THR A 210 1.95 8.22 -11.40
N VAL A 211 2.53 9.25 -10.77
CA VAL A 211 2.19 9.76 -9.44
C VAL A 211 2.29 11.28 -9.45
N ALA A 212 1.54 11.98 -8.59
CA ALA A 212 1.75 13.40 -8.39
C ALA A 212 3.04 13.64 -7.58
N GLU A 213 3.65 14.80 -7.83
CA GLU A 213 4.84 15.28 -7.10
C GLU A 213 5.95 14.21 -6.96
N PRO A 214 6.38 13.57 -8.06
CA PRO A 214 7.36 12.50 -8.00
C PRO A 214 8.71 12.98 -7.44
N ALA A 215 9.14 14.20 -7.80
CA ALA A 215 10.37 14.81 -7.24
C ALA A 215 10.31 14.87 -5.71
N LEU A 216 9.22 15.42 -5.16
CA LEU A 216 9.03 15.55 -3.72
C LEU A 216 8.97 14.18 -3.03
N SER A 217 8.28 13.21 -3.63
CA SER A 217 8.19 11.84 -3.10
C SER A 217 9.57 11.16 -3.07
N GLY A 218 10.34 11.30 -4.16
CA GLY A 218 11.72 10.80 -4.24
C GLY A 218 12.67 11.49 -3.26
N GLU A 219 12.51 12.80 -3.06
CA GLU A 219 13.27 13.58 -2.09
C GLU A 219 12.93 13.17 -0.65
N ARG A 220 11.66 13.03 -0.30
CA ARG A 220 11.25 12.50 1.02
C ARG A 220 11.86 11.12 1.27
N LEU A 221 11.84 10.24 0.27
CA LEU A 221 12.35 8.87 0.36
C LEU A 221 13.88 8.82 0.52
N THR A 222 14.62 9.65 -0.21
CA THR A 222 16.09 9.55 -0.27
C THR A 222 16.82 10.59 0.59
N GLY A 223 16.14 11.69 0.95
CA GLY A 223 16.72 12.89 1.56
C GLY A 223 17.63 13.66 0.60
N LEU A 224 17.35 13.63 -0.71
CA LEU A 224 18.16 14.25 -1.76
C LEU A 224 17.26 14.94 -2.80
N PRO A 225 17.66 16.10 -3.34
CA PRO A 225 16.90 16.77 -4.40
C PRO A 225 16.86 15.88 -5.65
N MET A 226 15.69 15.82 -6.31
CA MET A 226 15.41 14.92 -7.42
C MET A 226 14.98 15.69 -8.67
N GLU A 227 15.54 15.35 -9.83
CA GLU A 227 15.02 15.77 -11.14
C GLU A 227 13.85 14.86 -11.53
N GLU A 228 12.72 15.42 -11.96
CA GLU A 228 11.56 14.63 -12.39
C GLU A 228 11.49 14.43 -13.90
N VAL A 229 11.17 13.21 -14.31
CA VAL A 229 10.87 12.83 -15.69
C VAL A 229 9.47 12.23 -15.75
N VAL A 230 8.50 13.06 -16.15
CA VAL A 230 7.06 12.71 -16.14
C VAL A 230 6.44 12.57 -17.53
N LYS A 231 7.11 13.09 -18.56
CA LYS A 231 6.61 13.06 -19.95
C LYS A 231 6.83 11.68 -20.56
N ASP A 232 5.78 10.87 -20.59
CA ASP A 232 5.81 9.52 -21.15
C ASP A 232 5.79 9.54 -22.69
N GLY A 233 6.90 9.12 -23.30
CA GLY A 233 7.08 9.00 -24.74
C GLY A 233 6.70 7.64 -25.32
N SER A 234 6.24 6.67 -24.52
CA SER A 234 5.88 5.34 -25.02
C SER A 234 4.50 5.31 -25.69
N PRO A 235 4.25 4.42 -26.68
CA PRO A 235 2.93 4.24 -27.27
C PRO A 235 1.94 3.62 -26.26
N ARG A 236 0.64 3.91 -26.43
CA ARG A 236 -0.44 3.30 -25.65
C ARG A 236 -1.69 3.14 -26.51
N GLY A 237 -2.36 1.99 -26.44
CA GLY A 237 -3.68 1.78 -27.07
C GLY A 237 -4.79 2.64 -26.44
N GLY A 238 -5.94 2.73 -27.12
CA GLY A 238 -7.15 3.33 -26.56
C GLY A 238 -7.76 2.41 -25.50
N ILE A 239 -8.43 2.97 -24.49
CA ILE A 239 -9.14 2.19 -23.46
C ILE A 239 -10.56 2.73 -23.30
N ALA A 240 -11.56 1.87 -23.45
CA ALA A 240 -12.93 2.14 -23.01
C ALA A 240 -13.04 1.73 -21.53
N PHE A 241 -13.17 2.71 -20.63
CA PHE A 241 -13.22 2.50 -19.19
C PHE A 241 -14.66 2.65 -18.68
N GLY A 242 -15.31 1.55 -18.32
CA GLY A 242 -16.66 1.55 -17.73
C GLY A 242 -16.65 1.56 -16.21
N LEU A 243 -17.58 2.31 -15.63
CA LEU A 243 -17.90 2.29 -14.20
C LEU A 243 -19.21 1.51 -13.99
N TRP A 244 -19.21 0.55 -13.08
CA TRP A 244 -20.32 -0.35 -12.86
C TRP A 244 -20.71 -0.38 -11.39
N GLU A 245 -21.96 -0.01 -11.11
CA GLU A 245 -22.57 -0.16 -9.79
C GLU A 245 -23.48 -1.41 -9.80
N PRO A 246 -23.19 -2.43 -8.96
CA PRO A 246 -24.05 -3.60 -8.86
C PRO A 246 -25.47 -3.26 -8.37
N PRO A 247 -26.50 -3.99 -8.83
CA PRO A 247 -27.88 -3.73 -8.42
C PRO A 247 -28.14 -4.10 -6.95
N LEU A 248 -29.14 -3.47 -6.34
CA LEU A 248 -29.67 -3.89 -5.04
C LEU A 248 -30.37 -5.25 -5.17
N THR A 249 -30.25 -6.07 -4.14
CA THR A 249 -30.90 -7.37 -4.05
C THR A 249 -32.17 -7.32 -3.20
N SER A 250 -32.94 -8.40 -3.22
CA SER A 250 -34.05 -8.61 -2.28
C SER A 250 -33.58 -8.93 -0.85
N LEU A 251 -32.30 -9.26 -0.67
CA LEU A 251 -31.72 -9.58 0.63
C LEU A 251 -31.56 -8.30 1.48
N ARG A 252 -31.37 -8.51 2.79
CA ARG A 252 -31.16 -7.47 3.80
C ARG A 252 -29.93 -7.81 4.62
N GLY A 253 -29.12 -6.80 4.89
CA GLY A 253 -27.92 -6.88 5.72
C GLY A 253 -28.19 -6.48 7.17
N GLU A 254 -27.12 -6.07 7.85
CA GLU A 254 -27.16 -5.61 9.24
C GLU A 254 -28.18 -4.47 9.43
N ASN A 255 -28.96 -4.55 10.50
CA ASN A 255 -30.04 -3.62 10.84
C ASN A 255 -31.09 -3.43 9.72
N GLY A 256 -31.29 -4.45 8.87
CA GLY A 256 -32.25 -4.39 7.78
C GLY A 256 -31.81 -3.54 6.59
N ALA A 257 -30.52 -3.18 6.50
CA ALA A 257 -30.00 -2.37 5.42
C ALA A 257 -30.16 -3.07 4.06
N PRO A 258 -30.49 -2.34 2.98
CA PRO A 258 -30.46 -2.91 1.64
C PRO A 258 -29.01 -3.24 1.24
N VAL A 259 -28.81 -4.38 0.58
CA VAL A 259 -27.48 -4.86 0.16
C VAL A 259 -27.42 -5.07 -1.34
N ARG A 260 -26.30 -4.67 -1.93
CA ARG A 260 -26.02 -4.88 -3.35
C ARG A 260 -25.56 -6.30 -3.64
N ARG A 261 -25.73 -6.74 -4.89
CA ARG A 261 -25.05 -7.94 -5.37
C ARG A 261 -23.54 -7.74 -5.22
N SER A 262 -22.85 -8.78 -4.76
CA SER A 262 -21.42 -8.64 -4.48
C SER A 262 -20.62 -8.40 -5.76
N ALA A 263 -19.63 -7.51 -5.68
CA ALA A 263 -18.74 -7.23 -6.81
C ALA A 263 -18.03 -8.50 -7.32
N THR A 264 -17.71 -9.46 -6.43
CA THR A 264 -17.12 -10.74 -6.83
C THR A 264 -18.06 -11.60 -7.66
N ALA A 265 -19.36 -11.60 -7.37
CA ALA A 265 -20.34 -12.33 -8.18
C ALA A 265 -20.51 -11.67 -9.57
N GLU A 266 -20.61 -10.35 -9.63
CA GLU A 266 -20.65 -9.60 -10.90
C GLU A 266 -19.40 -9.85 -11.75
N VAL A 267 -18.22 -9.85 -11.12
CA VAL A 267 -16.94 -10.11 -11.80
C VAL A 267 -16.87 -11.55 -12.31
N ALA A 268 -17.38 -12.53 -11.57
CA ALA A 268 -17.40 -13.92 -12.02
C ALA A 268 -18.27 -14.12 -13.27
N ASP A 269 -19.45 -13.50 -13.32
CA ASP A 269 -20.32 -13.52 -14.50
C ASP A 269 -19.64 -12.84 -15.70
N LEU A 270 -19.11 -11.63 -15.51
CA LEU A 270 -18.43 -10.89 -16.58
C LEU A 270 -17.19 -11.64 -17.09
N LEU A 271 -16.42 -12.26 -16.19
CA LEU A 271 -15.28 -13.08 -16.58
C LEU A 271 -15.72 -14.30 -17.39
N THR A 272 -16.84 -14.92 -17.02
CA THR A 272 -17.44 -16.04 -17.78
C THR A 272 -17.78 -15.60 -19.20
N ASP A 273 -18.53 -14.49 -19.35
CA ASP A 273 -18.96 -13.97 -20.66
C ASP A 273 -17.77 -13.61 -21.57
N LEU A 274 -16.74 -13.00 -20.99
CA LEU A 274 -15.52 -12.64 -21.71
C LEU A 274 -14.71 -13.86 -22.15
N VAL A 275 -14.61 -14.89 -21.31
CA VAL A 275 -13.92 -16.15 -21.66
C VAL A 275 -14.68 -16.90 -22.75
N VAL A 276 -16.02 -16.97 -22.68
CA VAL A 276 -16.86 -17.57 -23.73
C VAL A 276 -16.64 -16.91 -25.09
N THR A 277 -16.34 -15.62 -25.11
CA THR A 277 -16.07 -14.86 -26.35
C THR A 277 -14.59 -14.84 -26.74
N GLY A 278 -13.72 -15.54 -26.01
CA GLY A 278 -12.28 -15.63 -26.29
C GLY A 278 -11.49 -14.36 -25.95
N VAL A 279 -12.03 -13.48 -25.12
CA VAL A 279 -11.40 -12.21 -24.73
C VAL A 279 -10.43 -12.45 -23.57
N ARG A 280 -9.15 -12.15 -23.79
CA ARG A 280 -8.10 -12.39 -22.77
C ARG A 280 -8.25 -11.39 -21.63
N THR A 281 -8.60 -11.91 -20.45
CA THR A 281 -9.10 -11.10 -19.34
C THR A 281 -8.36 -11.37 -18.03
N VAL A 282 -7.99 -10.30 -17.32
CA VAL A 282 -7.57 -10.37 -15.92
C VAL A 282 -8.58 -9.66 -15.03
N ALA A 283 -9.06 -10.36 -14.00
CA ALA A 283 -9.92 -9.83 -12.97
C ALA A 283 -9.13 -9.58 -11.68
N PHE A 284 -8.90 -8.33 -11.32
CA PHE A 284 -8.25 -7.95 -10.06
C PHE A 284 -9.25 -7.96 -8.90
N VAL A 285 -8.93 -8.69 -7.84
CA VAL A 285 -9.78 -8.91 -6.66
C VAL A 285 -9.01 -8.58 -5.39
N ARG A 286 -9.63 -7.88 -4.43
CA ARG A 286 -8.93 -7.37 -3.23
C ARG A 286 -8.44 -8.44 -2.26
N SER A 287 -8.97 -9.67 -2.31
CA SER A 287 -8.65 -10.71 -1.34
C SER A 287 -8.28 -12.03 -2.00
N ARG A 288 -7.41 -12.81 -1.34
CA ARG A 288 -7.02 -14.16 -1.80
C ARG A 288 -8.23 -15.07 -1.95
N ARG A 289 -9.15 -15.04 -0.98
CA ARG A 289 -10.43 -15.78 -1.04
C ARG A 289 -11.32 -15.30 -2.19
N GLY A 290 -11.39 -13.99 -2.40
CA GLY A 290 -12.18 -13.42 -3.49
C GLY A 290 -11.67 -13.88 -4.85
N ALA A 291 -10.35 -13.90 -5.07
CA ALA A 291 -9.77 -14.41 -6.31
C ALA A 291 -10.12 -15.89 -6.56
N GLU A 292 -10.02 -16.74 -5.53
CA GLU A 292 -10.42 -18.16 -5.63
C GLU A 292 -11.93 -18.30 -5.91
N SER A 293 -12.77 -17.53 -5.20
CA SER A 293 -14.23 -17.54 -5.37
C SER A 293 -14.67 -17.10 -6.76
N VAL A 294 -14.06 -16.04 -7.31
CA VAL A 294 -14.34 -15.58 -8.68
C VAL A 294 -13.95 -16.64 -9.70
N ALA A 295 -12.75 -17.22 -9.60
CA ALA A 295 -12.31 -18.26 -10.53
C ALA A 295 -13.18 -19.53 -10.44
N MET A 296 -13.53 -19.97 -9.23
CA MET A 296 -14.40 -21.12 -9.01
C MET A 296 -15.79 -20.91 -9.62
N THR A 297 -16.43 -19.78 -9.30
CA THR A 297 -17.77 -19.43 -9.82
C THR A 297 -17.75 -19.33 -11.35
N ALA A 298 -16.72 -18.70 -11.92
CA ALA A 298 -16.59 -18.62 -13.38
C ALA A 298 -16.42 -20.01 -14.02
N ARG A 299 -15.66 -20.92 -13.40
CA ARG A 299 -15.50 -22.30 -13.87
C ARG A 299 -16.80 -23.10 -13.78
N GLU A 300 -17.58 -22.91 -12.73
CA GLU A 300 -18.91 -23.53 -12.57
C GLU A 300 -19.85 -23.04 -13.67
N ASN A 301 -19.93 -21.73 -13.90
CA ASN A 301 -20.73 -21.15 -14.97
C ASN A 301 -20.28 -21.65 -16.36
N LEU A 302 -18.96 -21.72 -16.62
CA LEU A 302 -18.42 -22.27 -17.86
C LEU A 302 -18.77 -23.75 -18.05
N ALA A 303 -18.83 -24.54 -16.98
CA ALA A 303 -19.24 -25.95 -17.08
C ALA A 303 -20.68 -26.12 -17.57
N GLU A 304 -21.57 -25.15 -17.31
CA GLU A 304 -22.94 -25.15 -17.81
C GLU A 304 -23.02 -24.70 -19.29
N VAL A 305 -22.13 -23.80 -19.71
CA VAL A 305 -22.15 -23.18 -21.05
C VAL A 305 -21.28 -23.94 -22.07
N ASP A 306 -19.99 -24.14 -21.77
CA ASP A 306 -19.03 -24.89 -22.57
C ASP A 306 -17.94 -25.53 -21.66
N PRO A 307 -18.05 -26.84 -21.37
CA PRO A 307 -17.10 -27.55 -20.50
C PRO A 307 -15.64 -27.52 -20.99
N THR A 308 -15.38 -27.24 -22.27
CA THR A 308 -14.01 -27.18 -22.81
C THR A 308 -13.24 -25.93 -22.37
N LEU A 309 -13.95 -24.92 -21.87
CA LEU A 309 -13.37 -23.66 -21.43
C LEU A 309 -13.00 -23.64 -19.93
N ILE A 310 -13.42 -24.65 -19.16
CA ILE A 310 -13.22 -24.70 -17.70
C ILE A 310 -11.75 -24.52 -17.31
N ASP A 311 -10.84 -25.19 -18.02
CA ASP A 311 -9.41 -25.18 -17.70
C ASP A 311 -8.68 -23.92 -18.24
N GLN A 312 -9.38 -23.05 -18.98
CA GLN A 312 -8.86 -21.75 -19.42
C GLN A 312 -9.02 -20.65 -18.36
N VAL A 313 -9.61 -20.96 -17.20
CA VAL A 313 -9.79 -20.03 -16.08
C VAL A 313 -9.06 -20.51 -14.84
N SER A 314 -8.32 -19.60 -14.21
CA SER A 314 -7.63 -19.90 -12.95
C SER A 314 -7.57 -18.71 -12.00
N ALA A 315 -7.26 -18.98 -10.73
CA ALA A 315 -6.91 -17.95 -9.77
C ALA A 315 -5.39 -17.70 -9.77
N TYR A 316 -4.95 -16.51 -9.34
CA TYR A 316 -3.54 -16.20 -9.13
C TYR A 316 -3.32 -15.35 -7.87
N ARG A 317 -2.44 -15.81 -6.97
CA ARG A 317 -2.14 -15.09 -5.72
C ARG A 317 -0.71 -15.29 -5.24
N ALA A 318 -0.19 -14.30 -4.52
CA ALA A 318 1.18 -14.33 -3.97
C ALA A 318 1.47 -15.50 -3.01
N GLY A 319 0.43 -16.17 -2.48
CA GLY A 319 0.57 -17.32 -1.59
C GLY A 319 0.73 -18.68 -2.28
N TYR A 320 0.78 -18.73 -3.62
CA TYR A 320 1.12 -19.95 -4.35
C TYR A 320 2.63 -20.22 -4.34
N LEU A 321 2.98 -21.49 -4.52
CA LEU A 321 4.38 -21.89 -4.64
C LEU A 321 5.03 -21.19 -5.84
N PRO A 322 6.34 -20.87 -5.78
CA PRO A 322 7.03 -20.23 -6.89
C PRO A 322 6.86 -20.98 -8.23
N GLU A 323 6.87 -22.31 -8.21
CA GLU A 323 6.70 -23.15 -9.40
C GLU A 323 5.28 -23.06 -9.98
N GLU A 324 4.26 -23.04 -9.11
CA GLU A 324 2.86 -22.87 -9.51
C GLU A 324 2.63 -21.52 -10.18
N ARG A 325 3.18 -20.44 -9.60
CA ARG A 325 3.09 -19.08 -10.17
C ARG A 325 3.73 -19.01 -11.55
N ARG A 326 4.95 -19.55 -11.70
CA ARG A 326 5.64 -19.60 -13.02
C ARG A 326 4.84 -20.38 -14.06
N ARG A 327 4.19 -21.48 -13.66
CA ARG A 327 3.33 -22.25 -14.56
C ARG A 327 2.14 -21.42 -15.03
N LEU A 328 1.41 -20.80 -14.10
CA LEU A 328 0.26 -19.95 -14.43
C LEU A 328 0.65 -18.73 -15.27
N GLU A 329 1.79 -18.12 -14.98
CA GLU A 329 2.37 -17.03 -15.77
C GLU A 329 2.67 -17.48 -17.20
N GLY A 330 3.26 -18.65 -17.38
CA GLY A 330 3.53 -19.23 -18.71
C GLY A 330 2.25 -19.58 -19.48
N MET A 331 1.24 -20.14 -18.81
CA MET A 331 -0.08 -20.40 -19.41
C MET A 331 -0.78 -19.11 -19.82
N LEU A 332 -0.70 -18.07 -18.98
CA LEU A 332 -1.24 -16.76 -19.30
C LEU A 332 -0.51 -16.12 -20.48
N GLN A 333 0.81 -16.19 -20.54
CA GLN A 333 1.62 -15.64 -21.65
C GLN A 333 1.35 -16.36 -22.97
N SER A 334 1.25 -17.69 -22.96
CA SER A 334 0.97 -18.51 -24.15
C SER A 334 -0.48 -18.41 -24.64
N GLY A 335 -1.39 -17.91 -23.81
CA GLY A 335 -2.82 -17.82 -24.12
C GLY A 335 -3.61 -19.09 -23.81
N GLU A 336 -3.01 -20.06 -23.12
CA GLU A 336 -3.72 -21.24 -22.60
C GLU A 336 -4.75 -20.85 -21.51
N LEU A 337 -4.44 -19.81 -20.74
CA LEU A 337 -5.42 -19.15 -19.87
C LEU A 337 -6.01 -17.94 -20.59
N THR A 338 -7.32 -17.98 -20.82
CA THR A 338 -8.12 -16.87 -21.35
C THR A 338 -8.59 -15.95 -20.22
N GLY A 339 -8.81 -16.48 -19.01
CA GLY A 339 -9.28 -15.71 -17.86
C GLY A 339 -8.48 -15.99 -16.59
N VAL A 340 -8.07 -14.94 -15.86
CA VAL A 340 -7.42 -15.10 -14.56
C VAL A 340 -8.03 -14.16 -13.52
N ALA A 341 -8.45 -14.72 -12.38
CA ALA A 341 -8.82 -13.94 -11.20
C ALA A 341 -7.63 -13.80 -10.27
N ALA A 342 -7.10 -12.59 -10.09
CA ALA A 342 -5.87 -12.35 -9.37
C ALA A 342 -6.02 -11.32 -8.25
N THR A 343 -5.18 -11.43 -7.22
CA THR A 343 -4.98 -10.28 -6.31
C THR A 343 -4.10 -9.22 -6.98
N ASN A 344 -3.67 -8.20 -6.24
CA ASN A 344 -2.57 -7.31 -6.65
C ASN A 344 -1.24 -8.02 -6.93
N ALA A 345 -1.17 -9.34 -6.82
CA ALA A 345 0.01 -10.11 -7.18
C ALA A 345 0.35 -10.03 -8.68
N LEU A 346 -0.64 -9.78 -9.55
CA LEU A 346 -0.42 -9.47 -10.98
C LEU A 346 -0.37 -7.95 -11.26
N GLU A 347 -0.53 -7.10 -10.23
CA GLU A 347 -0.41 -5.64 -10.38
C GLU A 347 1.04 -5.23 -10.64
N LEU A 348 2.02 -6.02 -10.17
CA LEU A 348 3.45 -5.75 -10.26
C LEU A 348 4.20 -6.81 -11.06
N GLY A 349 5.23 -6.36 -11.79
CA GLY A 349 6.37 -7.18 -12.21
C GLY A 349 6.20 -8.15 -13.38
N ILE A 350 4.99 -8.59 -13.72
CA ILE A 350 4.83 -9.53 -14.84
C ILE A 350 4.48 -8.75 -16.11
N ASP A 351 5.24 -8.98 -17.19
CA ASP A 351 4.85 -8.50 -18.52
C ASP A 351 3.80 -9.44 -19.11
N ILE A 352 2.53 -9.10 -18.89
CA ILE A 352 1.39 -9.79 -19.50
C ILE A 352 1.06 -9.02 -20.77
N ALA A 353 1.65 -9.42 -21.89
CA ALA A 353 1.35 -8.84 -23.19
C ALA A 353 0.05 -9.43 -23.78
N GLY A 354 -0.79 -8.56 -24.34
CA GLY A 354 -1.97 -8.97 -25.11
C GLY A 354 -3.21 -9.31 -24.29
N LEU A 355 -3.46 -8.62 -23.17
CA LEU A 355 -4.79 -8.61 -22.56
C LEU A 355 -5.70 -7.63 -23.30
N ASP A 356 -6.95 -8.07 -23.49
CA ASP A 356 -8.00 -7.33 -24.19
C ASP A 356 -8.94 -6.65 -23.19
N ALA A 357 -9.12 -7.24 -22.00
CA ALA A 357 -9.99 -6.72 -20.95
C ALA A 357 -9.37 -6.82 -19.55
N VAL A 358 -9.71 -5.85 -18.70
CA VAL A 358 -9.42 -5.87 -17.26
C VAL A 358 -10.69 -5.62 -16.46
N LEU A 359 -10.98 -6.49 -15.50
CA LEU A 359 -12.06 -6.32 -14.53
C LEU A 359 -11.46 -5.94 -13.17
N LEU A 360 -11.99 -4.90 -12.53
CA LEU A 360 -11.53 -4.42 -11.23
C LEU A 360 -12.67 -4.61 -10.23
N SER A 361 -12.53 -5.58 -9.33
CA SER A 361 -13.50 -5.86 -8.26
C SER A 361 -13.32 -4.87 -7.11
N GLY A 362 -13.78 -3.65 -7.34
CA GLY A 362 -13.75 -2.54 -6.40
C GLY A 362 -12.52 -1.65 -6.52
N TRP A 363 -12.52 -0.53 -5.78
CA TRP A 363 -11.40 0.42 -5.81
C TRP A 363 -10.10 -0.23 -5.34
N PRO A 364 -9.01 -0.15 -6.11
CA PRO A 364 -7.73 -0.78 -5.76
C PRO A 364 -6.95 -0.01 -4.69
N GLY A 365 -7.49 1.10 -4.17
CA GLY A 365 -6.93 1.88 -3.07
C GLY A 365 -6.40 3.25 -3.50
N THR A 366 -5.84 3.35 -4.71
CA THR A 366 -5.31 4.62 -5.26
C THR A 366 -5.63 4.75 -6.75
N ARG A 367 -5.65 5.98 -7.29
CA ARG A 367 -5.71 6.18 -8.75
C ARG A 367 -4.50 5.57 -9.43
N ALA A 368 -3.33 5.57 -8.76
CA ALA A 368 -2.12 4.92 -9.27
C ALA A 368 -2.40 3.45 -9.59
N SER A 369 -2.83 2.68 -8.60
CA SER A 369 -3.15 1.26 -8.74
C SER A 369 -4.25 1.01 -9.77
N LEU A 370 -5.28 1.87 -9.83
CA LEU A 370 -6.34 1.79 -10.84
C LEU A 370 -5.75 1.83 -12.26
N TRP A 371 -4.92 2.83 -12.54
CA TRP A 371 -4.31 2.98 -13.86
C TRP A 371 -3.24 1.92 -14.14
N GLN A 372 -2.56 1.42 -13.11
CA GLN A 372 -1.62 0.31 -13.27
C GLN A 372 -2.32 -0.98 -13.68
N GLN A 373 -3.41 -1.31 -13.00
CA GLN A 373 -4.22 -2.50 -13.27
C GLN A 373 -4.93 -2.37 -14.62
N ALA A 374 -5.56 -1.22 -14.92
CA ALA A 374 -6.20 -0.97 -16.21
C ALA A 374 -5.19 -0.95 -17.38
N GLY A 375 -3.99 -0.41 -17.18
CA GLY A 375 -2.90 -0.41 -18.16
C GLY A 375 -2.25 -1.78 -18.42
N ARG A 376 -2.80 -2.85 -17.85
CA ARG A 376 -2.46 -4.23 -18.22
C ARG A 376 -3.08 -4.62 -19.56
N ALA A 377 -4.20 -4.00 -19.95
CA ALA A 377 -4.81 -4.18 -21.25
C ALA A 377 -4.28 -3.17 -22.30
N GLY A 378 -4.36 -3.51 -23.58
CA GLY A 378 -4.06 -2.58 -24.69
C GLY A 378 -2.57 -2.30 -24.97
N ARG A 379 -1.66 -3.16 -24.47
CA ARG A 379 -0.19 -2.97 -24.53
C ARG A 379 0.43 -3.07 -25.94
N ALA A 380 -0.28 -3.63 -26.93
CA ALA A 380 0.18 -3.76 -28.32
C ALA A 380 -0.40 -2.68 -29.26
N GLY A 381 -1.00 -1.62 -28.71
CA GLY A 381 -1.67 -0.57 -29.49
C GLY A 381 -3.08 -0.92 -29.95
N GLY A 382 -3.59 -2.12 -29.62
CA GLY A 382 -4.99 -2.47 -29.76
C GLY A 382 -5.86 -1.76 -28.73
N ASP A 383 -7.13 -1.53 -29.07
CA ASP A 383 -8.13 -1.02 -28.14
C ASP A 383 -8.42 -2.07 -27.06
N ALA A 384 -8.70 -1.60 -25.85
CA ALA A 384 -8.99 -2.47 -24.71
C ALA A 384 -10.16 -1.97 -23.86
N VAL A 385 -10.70 -2.86 -23.03
CA VAL A 385 -11.77 -2.55 -22.08
C VAL A 385 -11.24 -2.64 -20.65
N ALA A 386 -11.62 -1.67 -19.81
CA ALA A 386 -11.43 -1.75 -18.37
C ALA A 386 -12.78 -1.50 -17.67
N LEU A 387 -13.13 -2.32 -16.69
CA LEU A 387 -14.35 -2.14 -15.90
C LEU A 387 -14.02 -2.02 -14.42
N LEU A 388 -14.46 -0.95 -13.76
CA LEU A 388 -14.47 -0.83 -12.31
C LEU A 388 -15.86 -1.21 -11.78
N ILE A 389 -15.94 -2.35 -11.10
CA ILE A 389 -17.15 -2.88 -10.48
C ILE A 389 -17.13 -2.48 -9.01
N ALA A 390 -17.97 -1.52 -8.61
CA ALA A 390 -18.05 -1.02 -7.26
C ALA A 390 -18.42 -2.12 -6.25
N ARG A 391 -17.78 -2.13 -5.10
CA ARG A 391 -18.24 -2.87 -3.92
C ARG A 391 -19.32 -2.08 -3.18
N ASP A 392 -20.03 -2.77 -2.30
CA ASP A 392 -20.99 -2.16 -1.39
C ASP A 392 -20.25 -1.43 -0.25
N ASP A 393 -19.55 -0.34 -0.59
CA ASP A 393 -18.88 0.55 0.35
C ASP A 393 -18.95 2.03 -0.13
N PRO A 394 -18.75 3.01 0.79
CA PRO A 394 -19.02 4.41 0.49
C PRO A 394 -18.11 5.00 -0.59
N LEU A 395 -16.85 4.57 -0.62
CA LEU A 395 -15.86 5.08 -1.57
C LEU A 395 -16.16 4.56 -2.98
N ASP A 396 -16.30 3.25 -3.12
CA ASP A 396 -16.57 2.63 -4.41
C ASP A 396 -17.86 3.19 -5.03
N THR A 397 -18.92 3.34 -4.20
CA THR A 397 -20.21 3.92 -4.62
C THR A 397 -20.10 5.38 -5.03
N TYR A 398 -19.36 6.19 -4.25
CA TYR A 398 -19.12 7.58 -4.59
C TYR A 398 -18.40 7.70 -5.93
N LEU A 399 -17.35 6.91 -6.15
CA LEU A 399 -16.52 6.94 -7.34
C LEU A 399 -17.28 6.59 -8.62
N VAL A 400 -18.14 5.56 -8.58
CA VAL A 400 -18.93 5.18 -9.78
C VAL A 400 -20.06 6.16 -10.11
N ARG A 401 -20.45 7.02 -9.17
CA ARG A 401 -21.43 8.11 -9.38
C ARG A 401 -20.78 9.47 -9.66
N HIS A 402 -19.49 9.63 -9.37
CA HIS A 402 -18.73 10.87 -9.56
C HIS A 402 -17.49 10.59 -10.43
N PRO A 403 -17.65 10.32 -11.74
CA PRO A 403 -16.54 9.94 -12.62
C PRO A 403 -15.40 10.97 -12.65
N ALA A 404 -15.67 12.26 -12.43
CA ALA A 404 -14.66 13.32 -12.33
C ALA A 404 -13.69 13.16 -11.14
N ALA A 405 -13.99 12.31 -10.15
CA ALA A 405 -13.07 11.96 -9.07
C ALA A 405 -11.99 10.95 -9.51
N ILE A 406 -12.26 10.20 -10.59
CA ILE A 406 -11.33 9.25 -11.22
C ILE A 406 -10.64 9.92 -12.42
N PHE A 407 -11.43 10.48 -13.34
CA PHE A 407 -10.98 10.98 -14.62
C PHE A 407 -10.68 12.48 -14.56
N GLY A 408 -9.60 12.90 -15.23
CA GLY A 408 -9.19 14.32 -15.26
C GLY A 408 -8.50 14.83 -14.00
N ARG A 409 -8.41 14.03 -12.94
CA ARG A 409 -7.57 14.30 -11.76
C ARG A 409 -6.19 13.66 -11.93
N PRO A 410 -5.10 14.31 -11.49
CA PRO A 410 -3.80 13.66 -11.43
C PRO A 410 -3.84 12.49 -10.42
N VAL A 411 -2.95 11.52 -10.64
CA VAL A 411 -2.69 10.46 -9.64
C VAL A 411 -2.21 11.11 -8.35
N GLU A 412 -2.53 10.53 -7.20
CA GLU A 412 -2.16 11.10 -5.91
C GLU A 412 -0.63 11.13 -5.67
N ALA A 413 -0.21 11.98 -4.74
CA ALA A 413 1.16 11.99 -4.22
C ALA A 413 1.35 10.85 -3.20
N THR A 414 2.58 10.36 -3.04
CA THR A 414 2.87 9.30 -2.06
C THR A 414 2.99 9.91 -0.65
N VAL A 415 2.16 9.47 0.29
CA VAL A 415 2.11 10.02 1.66
C VAL A 415 2.89 9.14 2.63
N PHE A 416 3.90 9.70 3.30
CA PHE A 416 4.60 9.14 4.47
C PHE A 416 5.41 10.21 5.20
N ASN A 417 5.70 9.98 6.49
CA ASN A 417 6.50 10.88 7.33
C ASN A 417 7.81 10.22 7.80
N PRO A 418 8.96 10.48 7.15
CA PRO A 418 10.28 9.98 7.58
C PRO A 418 10.73 10.46 8.95
N GLU A 419 10.14 11.56 9.44
CA GLU A 419 10.47 12.19 10.72
C GLU A 419 9.56 11.73 11.87
N ASN A 420 8.64 10.78 11.63
CA ASN A 420 7.85 10.17 12.70
C ASN A 420 8.83 9.61 13.77
N PRO A 421 8.81 10.08 15.02
CA PRO A 421 9.80 9.68 16.04
C PRO A 421 9.75 8.19 16.39
N TYR A 422 8.60 7.53 16.18
CA TYR A 422 8.43 6.08 16.39
C TYR A 422 9.09 5.24 15.29
N VAL A 423 9.30 5.82 14.10
CA VAL A 423 10.04 5.21 12.99
C VAL A 423 11.50 5.64 13.03
N LEU A 424 11.75 6.95 13.14
CA LEU A 424 13.07 7.55 13.11
C LEU A 424 13.93 7.08 14.30
N GLY A 425 13.37 6.98 15.51
CA GLY A 425 14.11 6.55 16.70
C GLY A 425 14.79 5.19 16.54
N PRO A 426 14.05 4.12 16.23
CA PRO A 426 14.66 2.82 15.94
C PRO A 426 15.64 2.84 14.76
N GLN A 427 15.35 3.59 13.68
CA GLN A 427 16.27 3.73 12.55
C GLN A 427 17.58 4.41 12.95
N LEU A 428 17.55 5.41 13.83
CA LEU A 428 18.74 6.07 14.38
C LEU A 428 19.55 5.12 15.28
N CYS A 429 18.90 4.24 16.05
CA CYS A 429 19.60 3.18 16.78
C CYS A 429 20.35 2.23 15.83
N ALA A 430 19.71 1.82 14.73
CA ALA A 430 20.36 1.01 13.71
C ALA A 430 21.51 1.75 13.01
N ALA A 431 21.29 3.04 12.69
CA ALA A 431 22.31 3.90 12.12
C ALA A 431 23.53 4.04 13.05
N ALA A 432 23.31 4.21 14.36
CA ALA A 432 24.36 4.33 15.37
C ALA A 432 25.12 3.02 15.62
N GLN A 433 24.48 1.86 15.39
CA GLN A 433 25.14 0.55 15.43
C GLN A 433 26.10 0.38 14.23
N GLU A 434 25.71 0.87 13.06
CA GLU A 434 26.52 0.81 11.84
C GLU A 434 27.73 1.75 11.94
N LEU A 435 27.44 3.03 12.19
CA LEU A 435 28.41 4.10 12.32
C LEU A 435 27.93 5.08 13.40
N PRO A 436 28.79 5.52 14.32
CA PRO A 436 28.40 6.49 15.35
C PRO A 436 27.68 7.68 14.73
N LEU A 437 26.55 8.09 15.34
CA LEU A 437 25.84 9.27 14.88
C LEU A 437 26.65 10.52 15.20
N THR A 438 26.62 11.50 14.32
CA THR A 438 27.31 12.79 14.41
C THR A 438 26.34 13.93 14.07
N PRO A 439 26.69 15.20 14.36
CA PRO A 439 25.82 16.33 13.99
C PRO A 439 25.50 16.42 12.49
N ASP A 440 26.41 15.95 11.62
CA ASP A 440 26.20 15.92 10.16
C ASP A 440 24.99 15.03 9.77
N ASP A 441 24.59 14.10 10.65
CA ASP A 441 23.44 13.23 10.43
C ASP A 441 22.10 13.96 10.57
N PHE A 442 22.08 15.18 11.09
CA PHE A 442 20.85 15.98 11.21
C PHE A 442 20.35 16.40 9.82
N GLU A 443 21.26 16.71 8.89
CA GLU A 443 20.90 16.99 7.50
C GLU A 443 20.42 15.74 6.77
N VAL A 444 20.92 14.56 7.16
CA VAL A 444 20.57 13.28 6.51
C VAL A 444 19.19 12.79 6.93
N PHE A 445 18.87 12.87 8.23
CA PHE A 445 17.65 12.29 8.78
C PHE A 445 16.51 13.28 9.04
N GLY A 446 16.77 14.59 9.03
CA GLY A 446 15.76 15.64 9.19
C GLY A 446 15.91 16.43 10.49
N GLU A 447 15.14 17.50 10.62
CA GLU A 447 15.31 18.52 11.67
C GLU A 447 15.04 17.97 13.07
N THR A 448 14.08 17.04 13.18
CA THR A 448 13.70 16.39 14.45
C THR A 448 14.75 15.41 14.99
N THR A 449 15.79 15.08 14.21
CA THR A 449 16.84 14.10 14.57
C THR A 449 17.49 14.42 15.92
N SER A 450 17.81 15.69 16.18
CA SER A 450 18.46 16.12 17.43
C SER A 450 17.59 15.82 18.66
N THR A 451 16.29 16.10 18.56
CA THR A 451 15.31 15.84 19.63
C THR A 451 15.15 14.34 19.88
N VAL A 452 15.06 13.55 18.82
CA VAL A 452 14.93 12.08 18.92
C VAL A 452 16.18 11.46 19.53
N ILE A 453 17.39 11.90 19.14
CA ILE A 453 18.66 11.44 19.75
C ILE A 453 18.68 11.77 21.24
N ALA A 454 18.31 12.99 21.63
CA ALA A 454 18.27 13.38 23.04
C ALA A 454 17.31 12.48 23.85
N GLN A 455 16.17 12.10 23.27
CA GLN A 455 15.25 11.14 23.88
C GLN A 455 15.85 9.74 24.00
N LEU A 456 16.49 9.23 22.95
CA LEU A 456 17.15 7.92 22.96
C LEU A 456 18.30 7.84 23.98
N VAL A 457 19.02 8.95 24.19
CA VAL A 457 20.05 9.06 25.23
C VAL A 457 19.42 8.99 26.63
N ARG A 458 18.33 9.74 26.87
CA ARG A 458 17.59 9.65 28.15
C ARG A 458 17.06 8.25 28.43
N GLN A 459 16.64 7.52 27.39
CA GLN A 459 16.17 6.13 27.48
C GLN A 459 17.33 5.11 27.61
N GLY A 460 18.58 5.55 27.54
CA GLY A 460 19.76 4.68 27.58
C GLY A 460 19.97 3.81 26.33
N ALA A 461 19.20 4.04 25.26
CA ALA A 461 19.35 3.36 23.98
C ALA A 461 20.60 3.83 23.22
N LEU A 462 20.89 5.14 23.31
CA LEU A 462 22.13 5.73 22.82
C LEU A 462 22.96 6.28 23.97
N ARG A 463 24.28 6.41 23.74
CA ARG A 463 25.17 7.06 24.69
C ARG A 463 26.07 8.05 23.99
N GLU A 464 26.05 9.27 24.51
CA GLU A 464 26.89 10.36 24.03
C GLU A 464 28.36 10.17 24.45
N ARG A 465 29.26 10.52 23.52
CA ARG A 465 30.71 10.47 23.62
C ARG A 465 31.31 11.64 22.81
N PRO A 466 32.60 11.96 23.00
CA PRO A 466 33.26 13.04 22.26
C PRO A 466 33.18 12.92 20.72
N HIS A 467 33.02 11.69 20.20
CA HIS A 467 32.97 11.41 18.77
C HIS A 467 31.57 11.06 18.26
N GLY A 468 30.51 11.40 19.02
CA GLY A 468 29.13 11.20 18.59
C GLY A 468 28.30 10.33 19.54
N TRP A 469 27.20 9.78 19.02
CA TRP A 469 26.27 8.92 19.76
C TRP A 469 26.38 7.47 19.32
N PHE A 470 26.50 6.58 20.31
CA PHE A 470 26.80 5.17 20.10
C PHE A 470 25.65 4.30 20.59
N TRP A 471 25.38 3.20 19.86
CA TRP A 471 24.48 2.15 20.31
C TRP A 471 25.00 1.47 21.58
N THR A 472 24.13 1.25 22.56
CA THR A 472 24.54 0.78 23.90
C THR A 472 24.37 -0.72 24.13
N ARG A 473 23.56 -1.38 23.31
CA ARG A 473 23.17 -2.78 23.52
C ARG A 473 24.02 -3.74 22.68
N ARG A 474 24.05 -5.02 23.07
CA ARG A 474 24.80 -6.07 22.35
C ARG A 474 23.98 -6.64 21.20
N GLU A 475 22.66 -6.67 21.36
CA GLU A 475 21.72 -7.08 20.34
C GLU A 475 21.76 -6.12 19.16
N ARG A 476 21.42 -6.63 17.98
CA ARG A 476 21.35 -5.79 16.78
C ARG A 476 20.09 -4.93 16.86
N ALA A 477 20.24 -3.62 16.67
CA ALA A 477 19.12 -2.69 16.64
C ALA A 477 18.11 -3.04 15.54
N VAL A 478 18.58 -3.54 14.39
CA VAL A 478 17.75 -4.00 13.26
C VAL A 478 16.85 -5.19 13.56
N ASP A 479 17.07 -5.91 14.69
CA ASP A 479 16.20 -7.01 15.13
C ASP A 479 14.92 -6.54 15.81
N ALA A 480 14.88 -5.30 16.28
CA ALA A 480 13.71 -4.70 16.92
C ALA A 480 12.83 -3.89 15.95
N ILE A 481 13.20 -3.82 14.67
CA ILE A 481 12.54 -2.95 13.68
C ILE A 481 11.77 -3.82 12.70
N ASP A 482 10.44 -3.72 12.75
CA ASP A 482 9.58 -4.22 11.68
C ASP A 482 9.35 -3.11 10.66
N ILE A 483 10.11 -3.14 9.56
CA ILE A 483 9.98 -2.11 8.52
C ILE A 483 8.63 -2.16 7.81
N ARG A 484 7.91 -3.29 7.82
CA ARG A 484 6.59 -3.42 7.19
C ARG A 484 5.44 -3.05 8.12
N SER A 485 5.75 -2.75 9.38
CA SER A 485 4.83 -2.16 10.35
C SER A 485 3.54 -2.95 10.57
N ALA A 486 3.62 -4.28 10.73
CA ALA A 486 2.50 -5.19 10.99
C ALA A 486 1.85 -5.02 12.39
N GLY A 487 1.99 -3.84 13.04
CA GLY A 487 1.24 -3.51 14.25
C GLY A 487 1.63 -4.28 15.52
N GLY A 488 2.94 -4.47 15.76
CA GLY A 488 3.47 -5.12 16.96
C GLY A 488 3.94 -6.56 16.71
N LYS A 489 4.20 -7.32 17.77
CA LYS A 489 4.48 -8.76 17.63
C LYS A 489 3.22 -9.46 17.14
N THR A 490 3.32 -10.14 16.00
CA THR A 490 2.22 -10.92 15.42
C THR A 490 1.83 -12.07 16.35
N VAL A 491 0.54 -12.32 16.51
CA VAL A 491 0.02 -13.48 17.22
C VAL A 491 0.01 -14.69 16.28
N GLN A 492 0.69 -15.77 16.68
CA GLN A 492 0.71 -17.04 15.96
C GLN A 492 -0.59 -17.81 16.20
N ILE A 493 -1.19 -18.35 15.14
CA ILE A 493 -2.39 -19.18 15.25
C ILE A 493 -1.99 -20.64 15.13
N VAL A 494 -2.12 -21.37 16.23
CA VAL A 494 -1.64 -22.75 16.36
C VAL A 494 -2.81 -23.68 16.58
N GLU A 495 -2.91 -24.73 15.77
CA GLU A 495 -3.91 -25.77 15.94
C GLU A 495 -3.54 -26.68 17.13
N ASP A 496 -4.47 -26.82 18.08
CA ASP A 496 -4.24 -27.50 19.38
C ASP A 496 -3.77 -28.95 19.22
N GLN A 497 -4.48 -29.73 18.39
CA GLN A 497 -4.23 -31.17 18.28
C GLN A 497 -2.95 -31.53 17.52
N THR A 498 -2.53 -30.71 16.57
CA THR A 498 -1.43 -31.03 15.64
C THR A 498 -0.18 -30.19 15.89
N GLY A 499 -0.31 -29.08 16.63
CA GLY A 499 0.72 -28.04 16.73
C GLY A 499 0.98 -27.33 15.41
N ARG A 500 0.12 -27.50 14.40
CA ARG A 500 0.28 -26.88 13.09
C ARG A 500 0.07 -25.38 13.19
N LEU A 501 1.07 -24.62 12.75
CA LEU A 501 0.93 -23.17 12.55
C LEU A 501 0.03 -22.94 11.33
N LEU A 502 -1.18 -22.41 11.56
CA LEU A 502 -2.13 -22.07 10.51
C LEU A 502 -1.80 -20.70 9.89
N GLY A 503 -1.33 -19.76 10.70
CA GLY A 503 -0.98 -18.43 10.23
C GLY A 503 -0.65 -17.48 11.36
N THR A 504 -0.73 -16.18 11.07
CA THR A 504 -0.50 -15.11 12.04
C THR A 504 -1.52 -14.00 11.90
N VAL A 505 -1.79 -13.29 12.98
CA VAL A 505 -2.62 -12.07 13.01
C VAL A 505 -1.79 -10.92 13.58
N ASP A 506 -2.01 -9.71 13.07
CA ASP A 506 -1.35 -8.50 13.57
C ASP A 506 -1.71 -8.26 15.03
N GLY A 507 -0.71 -7.88 15.84
CA GLY A 507 -0.91 -7.62 17.26
C GLY A 507 -2.05 -6.64 17.49
N GLY A 508 -2.15 -5.59 16.66
CA GLY A 508 -3.25 -4.59 16.61
C GLY A 508 -4.67 -5.16 16.56
N SER A 509 -4.88 -6.23 15.80
CA SER A 509 -6.22 -6.79 15.57
C SER A 509 -6.53 -8.00 16.45
N ALA A 510 -5.52 -8.58 17.10
CA ALA A 510 -5.63 -9.86 17.79
C ALA A 510 -6.78 -9.93 18.81
N HIS A 511 -6.97 -8.89 19.63
CA HIS A 511 -8.05 -8.84 20.63
C HIS A 511 -9.46 -8.89 19.99
N SER A 512 -9.60 -8.43 18.75
CA SER A 512 -10.89 -8.41 18.05
C SER A 512 -11.14 -9.65 17.19
N SER A 513 -10.07 -10.29 16.70
CA SER A 513 -10.18 -11.35 15.69
C SER A 513 -9.84 -12.75 16.19
N VAL A 514 -9.03 -12.86 17.24
CA VAL A 514 -8.57 -14.13 17.82
C VAL A 514 -8.62 -14.11 19.35
N HIS A 515 -9.62 -13.43 19.92
CA HIS A 515 -9.93 -13.55 21.34
C HIS A 515 -10.44 -14.95 21.69
N GLU A 516 -10.41 -15.30 22.97
CA GLU A 516 -11.02 -16.54 23.45
C GLU A 516 -12.51 -16.61 23.06
N GLY A 517 -12.92 -17.73 22.47
CA GLY A 517 -14.26 -17.96 21.94
C GLY A 517 -14.52 -17.43 20.52
N ALA A 518 -13.56 -16.74 19.89
CA ALA A 518 -13.70 -16.25 18.52
C ALA A 518 -13.80 -17.40 17.50
N VAL A 519 -14.62 -17.21 16.47
CA VAL A 519 -14.65 -18.08 15.28
C VAL A 519 -13.68 -17.50 14.24
N TYR A 520 -12.52 -18.14 14.11
CA TYR A 520 -11.49 -17.78 13.15
C TYR A 520 -11.63 -18.62 11.88
N VAL A 521 -11.79 -17.97 10.73
CA VAL A 521 -11.87 -18.67 9.44
C VAL A 521 -10.51 -18.61 8.76
N HIS A 522 -9.91 -19.76 8.43
CA HIS A 522 -8.66 -19.88 7.69
C HIS A 522 -8.86 -20.74 6.43
N ALA A 523 -8.48 -20.23 5.26
CA ALA A 523 -8.64 -20.96 3.97
C ALA A 523 -10.03 -21.58 3.67
N GLY A 524 -11.11 -21.06 4.28
CA GLY A 524 -12.48 -21.59 4.08
C GLY A 524 -12.88 -22.62 5.15
N GLU A 525 -11.94 -23.06 5.97
CA GLU A 525 -12.18 -23.86 7.16
C GLU A 525 -12.37 -22.94 8.38
N SER A 526 -13.29 -23.32 9.26
CA SER A 526 -13.59 -22.58 10.48
C SER A 526 -12.91 -23.24 11.67
N TYR A 527 -12.41 -22.40 12.58
CA TYR A 527 -11.75 -22.79 13.80
C TYR A 527 -12.33 -21.99 14.97
N LEU A 528 -12.45 -22.63 16.13
CA LEU A 528 -12.81 -21.97 17.38
C LEU A 528 -11.53 -21.66 18.15
N VAL A 529 -11.36 -20.40 18.56
CA VAL A 529 -10.23 -19.98 19.40
C VAL A 529 -10.50 -20.42 20.84
N ARG A 530 -9.61 -21.26 21.37
CA ARG A 530 -9.67 -21.78 22.74
C ARG A 530 -9.02 -20.87 23.73
N THR A 531 -7.85 -20.33 23.40
CA THR A 531 -7.10 -19.41 24.25
C THR A 531 -6.35 -18.41 23.41
N LEU A 532 -6.21 -17.20 23.95
CA LEU A 532 -5.31 -16.17 23.43
C LEU A 532 -4.27 -15.87 24.51
N ASP A 533 -3.05 -16.35 24.30
CA ASP A 533 -1.91 -16.04 25.15
C ASP A 533 -1.21 -14.77 24.67
N LEU A 534 -1.36 -13.71 25.45
CA LEU A 534 -0.79 -12.39 25.14
C LEU A 534 0.71 -12.32 25.45
N GLU A 535 1.24 -13.17 26.33
CA GLU A 535 2.66 -13.20 26.70
C GLU A 535 3.48 -13.94 25.64
N GLU A 536 3.01 -15.12 25.23
CA GLU A 536 3.64 -15.94 24.20
C GLU A 536 3.27 -15.50 22.78
N HIS A 537 2.31 -14.59 22.64
CA HIS A 537 1.76 -14.14 21.36
C HIS A 537 1.25 -15.31 20.52
N ALA A 538 0.41 -16.16 21.12
CA ALA A 538 -0.16 -17.33 20.46
C ALA A 538 -1.67 -17.44 20.73
N ALA A 539 -2.44 -17.70 19.68
CA ALA A 539 -3.84 -18.10 19.76
C ALA A 539 -3.93 -19.60 19.45
N VAL A 540 -4.43 -20.37 20.42
CA VAL A 540 -4.64 -21.81 20.24
C VAL A 540 -6.05 -22.03 19.72
N VAL A 541 -6.17 -22.78 18.62
CA VAL A 541 -7.45 -22.99 17.93
C VAL A 541 -7.72 -24.46 17.69
N GLU A 542 -8.99 -24.81 17.54
CA GLU A 542 -9.42 -26.15 17.12
C GLU A 542 -10.37 -26.06 15.91
N PRO A 543 -10.35 -27.05 15.00
CA PRO A 543 -11.34 -27.13 13.92
C PRO A 543 -12.77 -27.18 14.48
N ALA A 544 -13.63 -26.29 14.01
CA ALA A 544 -15.04 -26.24 14.41
C ALA A 544 -15.90 -25.66 13.29
N SER A 545 -17.13 -26.15 13.13
CA SER A 545 -18.09 -25.62 12.15
C SER A 545 -19.37 -25.17 12.84
N PRO A 546 -19.32 -24.12 13.69
CA PRO A 546 -20.52 -23.57 14.30
C PRO A 546 -21.45 -22.99 13.23
N ASP A 547 -22.75 -22.97 13.53
CA ASP A 547 -23.79 -22.28 12.77
C ASP A 547 -23.83 -20.76 13.04
N TYR A 548 -22.87 -20.27 13.82
CA TYR A 548 -22.69 -18.87 14.19
C TYR A 548 -21.28 -18.36 13.85
N THR A 549 -21.16 -17.04 13.76
CA THR A 549 -19.90 -16.29 13.71
C THR A 549 -19.78 -15.40 14.94
N THR A 550 -18.59 -14.85 15.20
CA THR A 550 -18.34 -13.97 16.36
C THR A 550 -18.02 -12.54 15.93
N PHE A 551 -18.46 -11.57 16.73
CA PHE A 551 -18.13 -10.16 16.57
C PHE A 551 -17.69 -9.57 17.90
N ALA A 552 -16.45 -9.11 17.97
CA ALA A 552 -15.92 -8.42 19.14
C ALA A 552 -16.58 -7.05 19.34
N ARG A 553 -16.71 -6.66 20.60
CA ARG A 553 -17.28 -5.41 21.07
C ARG A 553 -16.21 -4.67 21.85
N ASP A 554 -15.86 -3.48 21.37
CA ASP A 554 -14.89 -2.61 21.99
C ASP A 554 -15.49 -1.30 22.49
N VAL A 555 -14.81 -0.72 23.48
CA VAL A 555 -14.99 0.65 23.94
C VAL A 555 -13.75 1.41 23.56
N THR A 556 -13.92 2.58 22.94
CA THR A 556 -12.83 3.45 22.53
C THR A 556 -13.03 4.84 23.11
N GLU A 557 -12.00 5.34 23.80
CA GLU A 557 -11.90 6.70 24.31
C GLU A 557 -10.79 7.45 23.58
N ILE A 558 -10.95 8.76 23.42
CA ILE A 558 -9.94 9.63 22.80
C ILE A 558 -9.72 10.86 23.67
N SER A 559 -8.48 11.34 23.74
CA SER A 559 -8.10 12.55 24.46
C SER A 559 -7.11 13.37 23.63
N ILE A 560 -7.23 14.69 23.67
CA ILE A 560 -6.37 15.64 22.96
C ILE A 560 -5.12 15.87 23.83
N LEU A 561 -3.96 15.46 23.32
CA LEU A 561 -2.68 15.69 23.98
C LEU A 561 -2.11 17.07 23.65
N ALA A 562 -2.23 17.50 22.40
CA ALA A 562 -1.78 18.80 21.93
C ALA A 562 -2.48 19.18 20.61
N THR A 563 -3.00 20.39 20.53
CA THR A 563 -3.49 20.98 19.28
C THR A 563 -2.35 21.72 18.59
N GLU A 564 -2.10 21.40 17.32
CA GLU A 564 -1.02 22.02 16.54
C GLU A 564 -1.54 23.14 15.65
N GLU A 565 -2.71 22.96 15.06
CA GLU A 565 -3.32 23.92 14.16
C GLU A 565 -4.84 23.86 14.26
N THR A 566 -5.48 25.02 14.24
CA THR A 566 -6.94 25.18 14.24
C THR A 566 -7.30 26.26 13.24
N CYS A 567 -8.32 26.00 12.42
CA CYS A 567 -8.92 26.99 11.54
C CYS A 567 -10.44 27.06 11.77
N SER A 568 -10.98 28.29 11.75
CA SER A 568 -12.42 28.52 11.86
C SER A 568 -13.10 28.29 10.53
N TRP A 569 -14.17 27.49 10.55
CA TRP A 569 -15.05 27.22 9.42
C TRP A 569 -16.43 27.82 9.71
N GLY A 570 -16.46 29.16 9.81
CA GLY A 570 -17.67 29.90 10.17
C GLY A 570 -18.07 29.60 11.62
N THR A 571 -19.13 28.81 11.80
CA THR A 571 -19.64 28.44 13.13
C THR A 571 -19.05 27.14 13.68
N ALA A 572 -18.18 26.47 12.93
CA ALA A 572 -17.47 25.27 13.34
C ALA A 572 -15.95 25.53 13.35
N GLU A 573 -15.18 24.59 13.90
CA GLU A 573 -13.71 24.62 13.83
C GLU A 573 -13.18 23.31 13.28
N LEU A 574 -12.09 23.39 12.51
CA LEU A 574 -11.30 22.23 12.10
C LEU A 574 -9.91 22.33 12.74
N SER A 575 -9.49 21.26 13.39
CA SER A 575 -8.22 21.19 14.11
C SER A 575 -7.43 19.94 13.74
N ARG A 576 -6.12 19.99 13.94
CA ARG A 576 -5.23 18.81 13.90
C ARG A 576 -4.22 18.85 15.04
N GLY A 577 -3.72 17.68 15.42
CA GLY A 577 -2.74 17.56 16.48
C GLY A 577 -2.56 16.14 17.01
N TRP A 578 -2.01 16.04 18.21
CA TRP A 578 -1.72 14.79 18.89
C TRP A 578 -2.90 14.35 19.77
N VAL A 579 -3.24 13.08 19.65
CA VAL A 579 -4.27 12.43 20.46
C VAL A 579 -3.75 11.15 21.09
N GLN A 580 -4.39 10.75 22.18
CA GLN A 580 -4.26 9.43 22.76
C GLN A 580 -5.60 8.70 22.63
N VAL A 581 -5.60 7.60 21.89
CA VAL A 581 -6.75 6.70 21.71
C VAL A 581 -6.56 5.50 22.62
N THR A 582 -7.50 5.22 23.49
CA THR A 582 -7.52 4.03 24.35
C THR A 582 -8.68 3.14 23.90
N SER A 583 -8.39 1.89 23.54
CA SER A 583 -9.42 0.92 23.12
C SER A 583 -9.33 -0.36 23.95
N GLN A 584 -10.48 -0.95 24.27
CA GLN A 584 -10.57 -2.22 24.99
C GLN A 584 -11.67 -3.08 24.40
N VAL A 585 -11.34 -4.33 24.06
CA VAL A 585 -12.35 -5.34 23.72
C VAL A 585 -12.92 -5.90 25.02
N ILE A 586 -14.19 -5.65 25.28
CA ILE A 586 -14.86 -5.94 26.57
C ILE A 586 -15.83 -7.13 26.48
N SER A 587 -16.26 -7.48 25.28
CA SER A 587 -17.17 -8.61 25.05
C SER A 587 -17.11 -9.05 23.57
N TYR A 588 -17.79 -10.14 23.25
CA TYR A 588 -18.11 -10.52 21.88
C TYR A 588 -19.53 -11.08 21.81
N GLN A 589 -20.14 -10.97 20.63
CA GLN A 589 -21.44 -11.56 20.35
C GLN A 589 -21.31 -12.76 19.43
N ARG A 590 -22.13 -13.79 19.66
CA ARG A 590 -22.33 -14.88 18.71
C ARG A 590 -23.54 -14.56 17.85
N LYS A 591 -23.38 -14.55 16.53
CA LYS A 591 -24.45 -14.26 15.58
C LYS A 591 -24.69 -15.43 14.64
N LEU A 592 -25.93 -15.82 14.43
CA LEU A 592 -26.27 -16.89 13.47
C LEU A 592 -25.81 -16.50 12.06
N ILE A 593 -25.14 -17.41 11.36
CA ILE A 593 -24.65 -17.16 10.00
C ILE A 593 -25.82 -16.95 9.04
N ALA A 594 -26.92 -17.68 9.23
CA ALA A 594 -28.07 -17.66 8.33
C ALA A 594 -28.88 -16.36 8.39
N THR A 595 -29.05 -15.77 9.59
CA THR A 595 -29.94 -14.64 9.80
C THR A 595 -29.22 -13.37 10.27
N GLY A 596 -28.02 -13.49 10.83
CA GLY A 596 -27.31 -12.39 11.49
C GLY A 596 -27.82 -12.07 12.89
N ASP A 597 -28.81 -12.81 13.40
CA ASP A 597 -29.37 -12.56 14.73
C ASP A 597 -28.36 -12.86 15.83
N VAL A 598 -28.34 -11.99 16.85
CA VAL A 598 -27.51 -12.16 18.05
C VAL A 598 -28.09 -13.29 18.89
N LEU A 599 -27.30 -14.35 19.09
CA LEU A 599 -27.62 -15.47 19.98
C LEU A 599 -27.42 -15.06 21.44
N ASP A 600 -26.23 -14.55 21.75
CA ASP A 600 -25.85 -14.06 23.06
C ASP A 600 -24.62 -13.14 22.98
N GLU A 601 -24.26 -12.59 24.14
CA GLU A 601 -23.06 -11.79 24.35
C GLU A 601 -22.25 -12.38 25.50
N GLN A 602 -20.96 -12.50 25.29
CA GLN A 602 -20.01 -13.12 26.22
C GLN A 602 -18.96 -12.08 26.61
N PRO A 603 -18.75 -11.81 27.91
CA PRO A 603 -17.76 -10.83 28.36
C PRO A 603 -16.33 -11.33 28.10
N LEU A 604 -15.42 -10.40 27.87
CA LEU A 604 -13.99 -10.62 27.72
C LEU A 604 -13.23 -9.73 28.71
N ASP A 605 -12.19 -10.29 29.31
CA ASP A 605 -11.27 -9.54 30.18
C ASP A 605 -9.93 -9.35 29.44
N LEU A 606 -9.95 -8.50 28.42
CA LEU A 606 -8.76 -8.17 27.63
C LEU A 606 -8.22 -6.79 28.05
N PRO A 607 -6.89 -6.60 28.05
CA PRO A 607 -6.31 -5.35 28.51
C PRO A 607 -6.58 -4.20 27.53
N GLU A 608 -6.65 -2.99 28.09
CA GLU A 608 -6.69 -1.75 27.32
C GLU A 608 -5.45 -1.57 26.45
N ARG A 609 -5.64 -0.90 25.31
CA ARG A 609 -4.58 -0.58 24.38
C ARG A 609 -4.58 0.90 24.11
N THR A 610 -3.43 1.52 24.33
CA THR A 610 -3.23 2.94 24.10
C THR A 610 -2.43 3.19 22.83
N LEU A 611 -2.93 4.06 21.97
CA LEU A 611 -2.31 4.54 20.75
C LEU A 611 -2.12 6.05 20.83
N ARG A 612 -0.86 6.50 20.84
CA ARG A 612 -0.52 7.92 20.68
C ARG A 612 -0.26 8.22 19.22
N THR A 613 -1.06 9.08 18.63
CA THR A 613 -1.09 9.29 17.19
C THR A 613 -1.53 10.71 16.81
N LYS A 614 -1.57 10.99 15.52
CA LYS A 614 -2.08 12.23 14.93
C LYS A 614 -3.53 12.09 14.54
N ALA A 615 -4.30 13.16 14.72
CA ALA A 615 -5.69 13.24 14.30
C ALA A 615 -6.03 14.57 13.65
N VAL A 616 -7.07 14.53 12.83
CA VAL A 616 -7.85 15.68 12.37
C VAL A 616 -9.24 15.55 12.99
N TRP A 617 -9.78 16.66 13.48
CA TRP A 617 -11.12 16.69 14.04
C TRP A 617 -11.82 18.00 13.74
N TRP A 618 -13.14 17.95 13.65
CA TRP A 618 -13.96 19.13 13.60
C TRP A 618 -14.88 19.20 14.82
N THR A 619 -15.12 20.42 15.30
CA THR A 619 -15.99 20.70 16.43
C THR A 619 -17.17 21.55 16.00
N MET A 620 -18.32 21.35 16.64
CA MET A 620 -19.51 22.14 16.40
C MET A 620 -20.15 22.60 17.73
N PRO A 621 -20.36 23.90 17.94
CA PRO A 621 -21.01 24.42 19.14
C PRO A 621 -22.44 23.91 19.31
N ASP A 622 -22.85 23.71 20.55
CA ASP A 622 -24.20 23.24 20.90
C ASP A 622 -25.30 24.08 20.28
N THR A 623 -25.14 25.40 20.24
CA THR A 623 -26.14 26.32 19.66
C THR A 623 -26.41 26.05 18.17
N VAL A 624 -25.39 25.59 17.43
CA VAL A 624 -25.52 25.21 16.03
C VAL A 624 -26.20 23.86 15.92
N VAL A 625 -25.79 22.88 16.73
CA VAL A 625 -26.37 21.54 16.75
C VAL A 625 -27.86 21.59 17.13
N GLU A 626 -28.22 22.37 18.14
CA GLU A 626 -29.60 22.60 18.58
C GLU A 626 -30.45 23.25 17.48
N SER A 627 -29.87 24.18 16.70
CA SER A 627 -30.58 24.83 15.60
C SER A 627 -30.96 23.89 14.45
N LEU A 628 -30.28 22.75 14.32
CA LEU A 628 -30.57 21.74 13.31
C LEU A 628 -31.80 20.87 13.69
N GLY A 629 -32.21 20.86 14.96
CA GLY A 629 -33.36 20.09 15.41
C GLY A 629 -33.24 18.58 15.18
N LEU A 630 -32.02 18.02 15.32
CA LEU A 630 -31.76 16.59 15.10
C LEU A 630 -32.32 15.74 16.24
N ASP A 631 -33.03 14.67 15.89
CA ASP A 631 -33.59 13.72 16.88
C ASP A 631 -32.49 12.85 17.52
N ASP A 632 -31.45 12.49 16.76
CA ASP A 632 -30.34 11.63 17.20
C ASP A 632 -28.97 12.21 16.83
N VAL A 633 -28.51 13.17 17.63
CA VAL A 633 -27.20 13.81 17.46
C VAL A 633 -26.03 12.79 17.51
N PRO A 634 -25.97 11.83 18.47
CA PRO A 634 -24.95 10.78 18.45
C PRO A 634 -24.96 9.96 17.15
N GLY A 635 -26.12 9.50 16.70
CA GLY A 635 -26.26 8.75 15.44
C GLY A 635 -25.83 9.54 14.21
N ALA A 636 -26.14 10.84 14.18
CA ALA A 636 -25.75 11.75 13.09
C ALA A 636 -24.22 11.95 13.03
N ALA A 637 -23.59 12.19 14.18
CA ALA A 637 -22.14 12.35 14.27
C ALA A 637 -21.40 11.05 13.90
N HIS A 638 -21.92 9.91 14.35
CA HIS A 638 -21.37 8.57 14.07
C HIS A 638 -21.49 8.19 12.59
N ALA A 639 -22.62 8.51 11.95
CA ALA A 639 -22.78 8.31 10.51
C ALA A 639 -21.84 9.23 9.70
N ALA A 640 -21.64 10.48 10.11
CA ALA A 640 -20.68 11.39 9.48
C ALA A 640 -19.23 10.89 9.65
N GLU A 641 -18.88 10.36 10.82
CA GLU A 641 -17.56 9.76 11.11
C GLU A 641 -17.28 8.57 10.18
N HIS A 642 -18.20 7.59 10.13
CA HIS A 642 -18.05 6.41 9.29
C HIS A 642 -17.83 6.75 7.82
N ALA A 643 -18.66 7.64 7.27
CA ALA A 643 -18.53 8.07 5.90
C ALA A 643 -17.21 8.84 5.68
N SER A 644 -16.79 9.67 6.64
CA SER A 644 -15.52 10.41 6.57
C SER A 644 -14.33 9.45 6.49
N ILE A 645 -14.28 8.43 7.36
CA ILE A 645 -13.27 7.36 7.31
C ILE A 645 -13.34 6.63 5.96
N GLY A 646 -14.55 6.34 5.46
CA GLY A 646 -14.76 5.67 4.18
C GLY A 646 -14.18 6.45 2.99
N LEU A 647 -14.26 7.78 3.02
CA LEU A 647 -13.88 8.66 1.90
C LEU A 647 -12.44 9.19 2.00
N LEU A 648 -11.81 9.22 3.18
CA LEU A 648 -10.45 9.74 3.35
C LEU A 648 -9.39 9.05 2.46
N PRO A 649 -9.46 7.73 2.18
CA PRO A 649 -8.54 7.05 1.25
C PRO A 649 -8.38 7.74 -0.12
N LEU A 650 -9.42 8.41 -0.63
CA LEU A 650 -9.38 9.15 -1.89
C LEU A 650 -8.44 10.37 -1.88
N PHE A 651 -8.16 10.90 -0.68
CA PHE A 651 -7.42 12.15 -0.48
C PHE A 651 -6.05 11.94 0.18
N ALA A 652 -5.93 10.93 1.06
CA ALA A 652 -4.72 10.69 1.84
C ALA A 652 -3.87 9.49 1.36
N THR A 653 -4.28 8.78 0.30
CA THR A 653 -3.61 7.56 -0.20
C THR A 653 -3.37 6.50 0.87
N CYS A 654 -4.29 6.37 1.83
CA CYS A 654 -4.30 5.30 2.83
C CYS A 654 -5.29 4.20 2.43
N ASP A 655 -5.25 3.03 3.08
CA ASP A 655 -6.43 2.18 3.13
C ASP A 655 -7.33 2.63 4.29
N ARG A 656 -8.65 2.39 4.20
CA ARG A 656 -9.56 2.65 5.32
C ARG A 656 -9.14 1.90 6.59
N TRP A 657 -8.40 0.80 6.46
CA TRP A 657 -7.85 0.01 7.58
C TRP A 657 -6.73 0.74 8.33
N ASP A 658 -6.04 1.69 7.69
CA ASP A 658 -4.92 2.45 8.26
C ASP A 658 -5.34 3.64 9.14
N ILE A 659 -6.64 3.91 9.24
CA ILE A 659 -7.24 5.04 9.95
C ILE A 659 -8.36 4.57 10.88
N GLY A 660 -8.56 5.27 11.99
CA GLY A 660 -9.70 5.10 12.88
C GLY A 660 -10.48 6.40 13.04
N GLY A 661 -11.60 6.33 13.75
CA GLY A 661 -12.33 7.52 14.16
C GLY A 661 -13.03 7.32 15.49
N VAL A 662 -13.50 8.44 16.02
CA VAL A 662 -14.37 8.52 17.18
C VAL A 662 -15.28 9.72 17.00
N SER A 663 -16.57 9.57 17.28
CA SER A 663 -17.55 10.64 17.32
C SER A 663 -18.17 10.73 18.70
N THR A 664 -18.36 11.96 19.18
CA THR A 664 -19.00 12.21 20.47
C THR A 664 -19.92 13.43 20.36
N ALA A 665 -21.13 13.32 20.89
CA ALA A 665 -22.07 14.45 20.94
C ALA A 665 -21.56 15.59 21.84
N ARG A 666 -20.73 15.25 22.85
CA ARG A 666 -19.99 16.21 23.66
C ARG A 666 -18.67 15.59 24.14
N HIS A 667 -17.56 15.96 23.52
CA HIS A 667 -16.25 15.46 23.92
C HIS A 667 -15.75 16.14 25.20
N ALA A 668 -15.04 15.40 26.05
CA ALA A 668 -14.58 15.89 27.36
C ALA A 668 -13.64 17.09 27.25
N ASP A 669 -12.68 17.07 26.31
CA ASP A 669 -11.67 18.13 26.19
C ASP A 669 -12.18 19.39 25.47
N THR A 670 -13.12 19.24 24.52
CA THR A 670 -13.62 20.38 23.72
C THR A 670 -14.95 20.92 24.23
N GLY A 671 -15.69 20.15 25.03
CA GLY A 671 -16.99 20.53 25.57
C GLY A 671 -18.11 20.65 24.53
N GLN A 672 -17.86 20.22 23.29
CA GLN A 672 -18.70 20.39 22.10
C GLN A 672 -18.85 19.07 21.36
N LEU A 673 -19.76 19.00 20.38
CA LEU A 673 -19.80 17.89 19.43
C LEU A 673 -18.49 17.83 18.68
N THR A 674 -17.84 16.67 18.66
CA THR A 674 -16.55 16.48 18.02
C THR A 674 -16.48 15.15 17.30
N VAL A 675 -16.00 15.19 16.06
CA VAL A 675 -15.73 14.00 15.25
C VAL A 675 -14.26 13.98 14.88
N PHE A 676 -13.57 12.90 15.26
CA PHE A 676 -12.17 12.65 15.04
C PHE A 676 -11.96 11.62 13.93
N VAL A 677 -10.93 11.83 13.11
CA VAL A 677 -10.31 10.80 12.29
C VAL A 677 -8.81 10.82 12.56
N TYR A 678 -8.25 9.67 12.89
CA TYR A 678 -6.87 9.53 13.36
C TYR A 678 -6.11 8.43 12.64
N ASP A 679 -4.78 8.56 12.62
CA ASP A 679 -3.89 7.56 12.01
C ASP A 679 -3.81 6.32 12.90
N GLY A 680 -3.99 5.13 12.34
CA GLY A 680 -3.97 3.85 13.05
C GLY A 680 -2.58 3.38 13.52
N HIS A 681 -1.56 4.23 13.43
CA HIS A 681 -0.16 3.89 13.71
C HIS A 681 0.48 4.84 14.74
N PRO A 682 1.31 4.33 15.67
CA PRO A 682 2.00 5.19 16.65
C PRO A 682 2.80 6.31 15.98
N GLY A 683 2.62 7.54 16.48
CA GLY A 683 3.28 8.74 15.95
C GLY A 683 2.67 9.35 14.70
N GLY A 684 1.65 8.70 14.10
CA GLY A 684 1.05 9.12 12.84
C GLY A 684 1.81 8.64 11.60
N ALA A 685 1.07 8.26 10.57
CA ALA A 685 1.59 7.91 9.24
C ALA A 685 1.56 9.10 8.26
N GLY A 686 0.85 10.17 8.62
CA GLY A 686 0.69 11.40 7.85
C GLY A 686 -0.68 11.54 7.18
N PHE A 687 -1.63 10.66 7.47
CA PHE A 687 -2.94 10.66 6.81
C PHE A 687 -3.84 11.75 7.36
N ALA A 688 -3.87 11.95 8.67
CA ALA A 688 -4.60 13.01 9.35
C ALA A 688 -4.15 14.41 8.89
N GLU A 689 -2.85 14.59 8.65
CA GLU A 689 -2.28 15.86 8.16
C GLU A 689 -2.73 16.15 6.72
N HIS A 690 -2.74 15.13 5.85
CA HIS A 690 -3.31 15.27 4.50
C HIS A 690 -4.82 15.46 4.53
N GLY A 691 -5.52 14.76 5.43
CA GLY A 691 -6.96 14.91 5.67
C GLY A 691 -7.31 16.33 6.10
N TYR A 692 -6.47 16.96 6.94
CA TYR A 692 -6.62 18.37 7.33
C TYR A 692 -6.41 19.31 6.14
N ALA A 693 -5.34 19.11 5.35
CA ALA A 693 -5.04 19.94 4.18
C ALA A 693 -6.12 19.85 3.09
N ALA A 694 -6.70 18.67 2.89
CA ALA A 694 -7.76 18.41 1.91
C ALA A 694 -9.18 18.43 2.53
N ALA A 695 -9.35 18.91 3.77
CA ALA A 695 -10.55 18.65 4.56
C ALA A 695 -11.83 19.11 3.89
N ARG A 696 -11.81 20.24 3.18
CA ARG A 696 -13.01 20.78 2.52
C ARG A 696 -13.44 19.91 1.34
N GLU A 697 -12.51 19.48 0.49
CA GLU A 697 -12.80 18.55 -0.61
C GLU A 697 -13.26 17.20 -0.07
N TRP A 698 -12.58 16.70 0.97
CA TRP A 698 -12.89 15.43 1.60
C TRP A 698 -14.27 15.39 2.24
N LEU A 699 -14.59 16.35 3.11
CA LEU A 699 -15.88 16.39 3.81
C LEU A 699 -17.04 16.73 2.85
N THR A 700 -16.78 17.46 1.76
CA THR A 700 -17.75 17.65 0.68
C THR A 700 -18.06 16.32 -0.01
N ALA A 701 -17.04 15.55 -0.39
CA ALA A 701 -17.24 14.22 -0.97
C ALA A 701 -17.96 13.27 0.00
N THR A 702 -17.65 13.34 1.30
CA THR A 702 -18.35 12.60 2.35
C THR A 702 -19.84 12.94 2.38
N ARG A 703 -20.20 14.23 2.46
CA ARG A 703 -21.60 14.68 2.43
C ARG A 703 -22.32 14.20 1.18
N ASP A 704 -21.68 14.35 0.02
CA ASP A 704 -22.28 14.00 -1.27
C ASP A 704 -22.46 12.49 -1.41
N ALA A 705 -21.53 11.67 -0.91
CA ALA A 705 -21.67 10.21 -0.87
C ALA A 705 -22.89 9.77 -0.05
N ILE A 706 -23.11 10.40 1.11
CA ILE A 706 -24.29 10.12 1.95
C ILE A 706 -25.57 10.58 1.25
N ALA A 707 -25.60 11.82 0.76
CA ALA A 707 -26.80 12.43 0.17
C ALA A 707 -27.27 11.74 -1.12
N HIS A 708 -26.34 11.28 -1.97
CA HIS A 708 -26.67 10.63 -3.25
C HIS A 708 -26.91 9.12 -3.13
N CYS A 709 -26.70 8.52 -1.95
CA CYS A 709 -26.99 7.11 -1.75
C CYS A 709 -28.50 6.85 -1.75
N GLU A 710 -28.95 5.81 -2.47
CA GLU A 710 -30.37 5.50 -2.70
C GLU A 710 -31.09 4.82 -1.52
N CYS A 711 -30.37 4.50 -0.44
CA CYS A 711 -30.96 3.93 0.78
C CYS A 711 -31.69 4.99 1.63
N THR A 712 -32.64 4.57 2.47
CA THR A 712 -33.37 5.49 3.36
C THR A 712 -32.63 5.73 4.68
N GLU A 713 -32.36 4.66 5.43
CA GLU A 713 -31.86 4.73 6.82
C GLU A 713 -30.31 4.69 6.91
N GLY A 714 -29.65 4.23 5.85
CA GLY A 714 -28.23 3.94 5.84
C GLY A 714 -27.92 2.52 5.37
N CYS A 715 -26.78 2.34 4.71
CA CYS A 715 -26.31 1.04 4.22
C CYS A 715 -24.77 1.03 4.12
N PRO A 716 -24.15 -0.11 3.76
CA PRO A 716 -22.70 -0.20 3.55
C PRO A 716 -22.18 0.79 2.51
N SER A 717 -22.96 1.12 1.48
CA SER A 717 -22.62 2.11 0.45
C SER A 717 -22.60 3.59 0.95
N CYS A 718 -22.88 3.90 2.23
CA CYS A 718 -22.80 5.28 2.71
C CYS A 718 -22.30 5.46 4.15
N VAL A 719 -23.05 4.96 5.15
CA VAL A 719 -22.83 5.32 6.57
C VAL A 719 -22.52 4.13 7.47
N GLN A 720 -22.60 2.90 6.96
CA GLN A 720 -22.18 1.73 7.73
C GLN A 720 -20.69 1.45 7.55
N SER A 721 -20.02 1.15 8.65
CA SER A 721 -18.62 0.76 8.70
C SER A 721 -18.51 -0.68 9.23
N PRO A 722 -17.77 -1.56 8.55
CA PRO A 722 -17.49 -2.90 9.06
C PRO A 722 -16.43 -2.91 10.17
N LYS A 723 -15.88 -1.74 10.54
CA LYS A 723 -15.00 -1.54 11.71
C LYS A 723 -15.77 -1.17 12.97
N CYS A 724 -17.07 -0.90 12.85
CA CYS A 724 -17.86 -0.35 13.93
C CYS A 724 -18.07 -1.41 15.03
N GLY A 725 -17.38 -1.27 16.16
CA GLY A 725 -17.63 -2.06 17.37
C GLY A 725 -19.05 -1.87 17.92
N ASN A 726 -19.72 -0.77 17.56
CA ASN A 726 -21.10 -0.46 17.90
C ASN A 726 -22.14 -1.04 16.91
N GLN A 727 -21.75 -1.92 15.99
CA GLN A 727 -22.67 -2.59 15.04
C GLN A 727 -23.53 -1.62 14.22
N ASN A 728 -22.93 -0.50 13.82
CA ASN A 728 -23.61 0.48 12.98
C ASN A 728 -24.92 0.98 13.63
N ASN A 729 -24.92 1.14 14.96
CA ASN A 729 -26.08 1.60 15.72
C ASN A 729 -25.63 2.43 16.96
N PRO A 730 -26.18 3.63 17.18
CA PRO A 730 -27.10 4.37 16.29
C PRO A 730 -26.40 4.93 15.05
N LEU A 731 -27.17 5.13 13.97
CA LEU A 731 -26.76 5.86 12.77
C LEU A 731 -27.95 6.69 12.26
N ASP A 732 -27.75 7.99 12.05
CA ASP A 732 -28.73 8.87 11.42
C ASP A 732 -28.13 9.46 10.14
N LYS A 733 -28.56 8.90 9.00
CA LYS A 733 -28.13 9.34 7.67
C LYS A 733 -28.49 10.80 7.41
N SER A 734 -29.71 11.21 7.77
CA SER A 734 -30.23 12.54 7.45
C SER A 734 -29.57 13.61 8.30
N GLY A 735 -29.38 13.34 9.60
CA GLY A 735 -28.65 14.20 10.50
C GLY A 735 -27.18 14.34 10.12
N ALA A 736 -26.53 13.27 9.64
CA ALA A 736 -25.15 13.37 9.14
C ALA A 736 -25.01 14.34 7.97
N VAL A 737 -25.95 14.32 7.01
CA VAL A 737 -25.97 15.29 5.89
C VAL A 737 -26.19 16.71 6.41
N ALA A 738 -27.07 16.91 7.39
CA ALA A 738 -27.33 18.23 7.97
C ALA A 738 -26.07 18.78 8.68
N LEU A 739 -25.42 17.98 9.52
CA LEU A 739 -24.16 18.34 10.20
C LEU A 739 -23.07 18.73 9.19
N LEU A 740 -22.81 17.88 8.19
CA LEU A 740 -21.79 18.14 7.18
C LEU A 740 -22.13 19.35 6.30
N THR A 741 -23.42 19.59 6.01
CA THR A 741 -23.86 20.76 5.24
C THR A 741 -23.56 22.05 5.99
N VAL A 742 -23.89 22.11 7.28
CA VAL A 742 -23.58 23.28 8.12
C VAL A 742 -22.08 23.47 8.26
N LEU A 743 -21.33 22.39 8.51
CA LEU A 743 -19.87 22.40 8.61
C LEU A 743 -19.21 23.03 7.36
N LEU A 744 -19.75 22.73 6.16
CA LEU A 744 -19.23 23.20 4.88
C LEU A 744 -19.80 24.55 4.41
N SER A 745 -20.83 25.09 5.08
CA SER A 745 -21.59 26.27 4.63
C SER A 745 -20.83 27.61 4.73
N SER A 746 -19.65 27.62 5.33
CA SER A 746 -18.85 28.81 5.55
C SER A 746 -17.95 29.13 4.35
N GLU A 747 -18.38 30.08 3.51
CA GLU A 747 -17.53 30.85 2.60
C GLU A 747 -16.81 31.98 3.37
N ALA A 748 -15.53 32.15 3.06
CA ALA A 748 -14.89 33.46 3.01
C ALA A 748 -14.07 33.53 1.72
#